data_AF-A0A919R335-F1
#
_entry.id   AF-A0A919R335-F1
#
_cell.length_a   1.000
_cell.length_b   1.000
_cell.length_c   1.000
_cell.angle_alpha   90.00
_cell.angle_beta   90.00
_cell.angle_gamma   90.00
#
_symmetry.space_group_name_H-M   'P 1'
#
loop_
_entity.id
_entity.type
_entity.pdbx_description
1 polymer ?
#
loop_
_entity_poly.entity_id
_entity_poly.type
_entity_poly.pdbx_seq_one_letter_code
_entity_poly.pdbx_strand_id
1 'polypeptide(L)'
;MLGSGWTPAAVVLAATVAVLLRYGTPPRDIAAFAGYAILGLALPGTLLVRALYRGRRTLGEEIALGTALGYAVELPVYAAARAAGAPMLVAGWPLLTCAVFLLVPGLRRHWRAAPARRAPARWSWFLAAILLYLLASTALLSFRSTPLTWPALGTAQFDLPFNLGLVAELKHHLPPQTPTVAGEPLLYHWFFAAHLGAASWLTGTEPLVLLARLGMLPVAAVYVLLLGLLARRVTGSRAGGALGVLGALFLALPSLYANANGLVMFTGVPYLPFPSPSTTFGAMLFVPVVLLVTDLLAGRCAGRACWVLLAAFLAAVMGAKATYLPVLAAGLAAVAGLDLLRRRPPSRAVLGALGMTAGGLLFAQLVLFGGTRNGLVVVPLSVARRTWGMLAGLGGRTDLPLSAPVLGVTLIFAAGCAMAWCGVLGLLRRPAVARRPEVVLLLGMGAAGVAATLLLGTATGAFNQAYFYHAVTPYLAIMTALGFGVLLRRERIPAVAAACAAAGGLAAAVGIRVICGVRVPVPPGQGGLVFLPYLVLAAVAALAAGGMLALRERPRPWALLVAAAVGAGSLGAWQARVWLLAHPGAEPRMYQDHRPPPELVPGGALAVARWLRAHSGPGDVVATNVYCRWGVENPCDSRQYWLSALAERRVLVEGWTYATPNLARWRPGEILEHRPHWDRQRIALNDTVFADPTPAAVDRLRQEYRVRWLVADERYLPPGVHLGDVAGFRLRAGDWAVYQVPGPAS
;
A
#
# COMPACT_ATOMS: atom_id res chain seq x y z
N MET A 1 -6.54 0.19 38.38
CA MET A 1 -5.84 -0.51 37.28
C MET A 1 -6.08 0.08 35.88
N LEU A 2 -7.23 0.72 35.59
CA LEU A 2 -7.55 1.33 34.28
C LEU A 2 -6.85 2.68 33.97
N GLY A 3 -6.09 3.23 34.93
CA GLY A 3 -5.40 4.53 34.80
C GLY A 3 -3.99 4.46 34.22
N SER A 4 -3.44 3.26 33.99
CA SER A 4 -2.10 3.10 33.42
C SER A 4 -2.15 3.17 31.90
N GLY A 5 -1.25 3.93 31.27
CA GLY A 5 -1.14 4.00 29.81
C GLY A 5 -0.77 2.67 29.13
N TRP A 6 -0.45 1.63 29.92
CA TRP A 6 -0.04 0.30 29.48
C TRP A 6 -1.22 -0.65 29.25
N THR A 7 -2.32 -0.47 29.98
CA THR A 7 -3.50 -1.33 29.86
C THR A 7 -4.06 -1.36 28.42
N PRO A 8 -4.23 -0.23 27.70
CA PRO A 8 -4.70 -0.25 26.32
C PRO A 8 -3.74 -0.99 25.37
N ALA A 9 -2.42 -0.84 25.58
CA ALA A 9 -1.42 -1.53 24.77
C ALA A 9 -1.44 -3.04 25.01
N ALA A 10 -1.56 -3.49 26.26
CA ALA A 10 -1.68 -4.90 26.62
C ALA A 10 -2.93 -5.55 25.98
N VAL A 11 -4.07 -4.85 25.98
CA VAL A 11 -5.31 -5.33 25.32
C VAL A 11 -5.10 -5.50 23.82
N VAL A 12 -4.48 -4.53 23.15
CA VAL A 12 -4.18 -4.63 21.70
C VAL A 12 -3.26 -5.82 21.43
N LEU A 13 -2.17 -5.98 22.20
CA LEU A 13 -1.23 -7.08 22.02
C LEU A 13 -1.89 -8.45 22.25
N ALA A 14 -2.68 -8.60 23.32
CA ALA A 14 -3.40 -9.83 23.60
C ALA A 14 -4.39 -10.18 22.49
N ALA A 15 -5.15 -9.18 22.00
CA ALA A 15 -6.05 -9.37 20.87
C ALA A 15 -5.29 -9.76 19.58
N THR A 16 -4.15 -9.13 19.30
CA THR A 16 -3.30 -9.48 18.15
C THR A 16 -2.83 -10.93 18.21
N VAL A 17 -2.32 -11.37 19.36
CA VAL A 17 -1.89 -12.77 19.54
C VAL A 17 -3.08 -13.72 19.36
N ALA A 18 -4.21 -13.44 20.00
CA ALA A 18 -5.41 -14.28 19.88
C ALA A 18 -5.90 -14.42 18.43
N VAL A 19 -5.92 -13.31 17.67
CA VAL A 19 -6.29 -13.32 16.25
C VAL A 19 -5.27 -14.11 15.42
N LEU A 20 -3.97 -13.92 15.63
CA LEU A 20 -2.93 -14.64 14.89
C LEU A 20 -3.04 -16.15 15.09
N LEU A 21 -3.24 -16.60 16.33
CA LEU A 21 -3.45 -18.00 16.68
C LEU A 21 -4.73 -18.55 16.02
N ARG A 22 -5.83 -17.79 16.05
CA ARG A 22 -7.11 -18.17 15.44
C ARG A 22 -7.02 -18.40 13.93
N TYR A 23 -6.09 -17.71 13.25
CA TYR A 23 -5.84 -17.81 11.81
C TYR A 23 -4.61 -18.67 11.45
N GLY A 24 -4.21 -19.57 12.35
CA GLY A 24 -3.23 -20.63 12.08
C GLY A 24 -1.78 -20.18 12.09
N THR A 25 -1.46 -19.03 12.67
CA THR A 25 -0.07 -18.57 12.79
C THR A 25 0.63 -19.36 13.90
N PRO A 26 1.77 -20.04 13.64
CA PRO A 26 2.46 -20.81 14.66
C PRO A 26 2.93 -19.94 15.84
N PRO A 27 2.72 -20.36 17.11
CA PRO A 27 3.16 -19.59 18.29
C PRO A 27 4.65 -19.24 18.28
N ARG A 28 5.49 -20.17 17.79
CA ARG A 28 6.93 -19.96 17.60
C ARG A 28 7.21 -18.76 16.70
N ASP A 29 6.52 -18.66 15.57
CA ASP A 29 6.72 -17.58 14.60
C ASP A 29 6.24 -16.23 15.16
N ILE A 30 5.14 -16.24 15.92
CA ILE A 30 4.66 -15.03 16.64
C ILE A 30 5.74 -14.55 17.61
N ALA A 31 6.29 -15.45 18.44
CA ALA A 31 7.29 -15.10 19.45
C ALA A 31 8.62 -14.65 18.80
N ALA A 32 9.11 -15.38 17.79
CA ALA A 32 10.35 -15.07 17.09
C ALA A 32 10.26 -13.72 16.37
N PHE A 33 9.16 -13.47 15.65
CA PHE A 33 8.95 -12.19 14.98
C PHE A 33 8.75 -11.04 15.96
N ALA A 34 8.02 -11.25 17.07
CA ALA A 34 7.89 -10.23 18.11
C ALA A 34 9.25 -9.87 18.73
N GLY A 35 10.09 -10.87 19.02
CA GLY A 35 11.45 -10.66 19.51
C GLY A 35 12.29 -9.87 18.51
N TYR A 36 12.25 -10.23 17.23
CA TYR A 36 12.91 -9.49 16.16
C TYR A 36 12.40 -8.04 16.03
N ALA A 37 11.08 -7.81 16.02
CA ALA A 37 10.53 -6.47 15.90
C ALA A 37 10.90 -5.58 17.10
N ILE A 38 10.95 -6.15 18.32
CA ILE A 38 11.30 -5.41 19.53
C ILE A 38 12.80 -5.16 19.61
N LEU A 39 13.63 -6.21 19.52
CA LEU A 39 15.07 -6.15 19.77
C LEU A 39 15.88 -5.76 18.53
N GLY A 40 15.44 -6.19 17.35
CA GLY A 40 16.09 -5.91 16.08
C GLY A 40 15.73 -4.55 15.49
N LEU A 41 14.51 -4.04 15.73
CA LEU A 41 14.05 -2.79 15.12
C LEU A 41 13.73 -1.70 16.14
N ALA A 42 12.75 -1.95 17.01
CA ALA A 42 12.18 -0.91 17.87
C ALA A 42 13.18 -0.37 18.90
N LEU A 43 13.90 -1.24 19.61
CA LEU A 43 14.86 -0.88 20.63
C LEU A 43 16.04 -0.05 20.08
N PRO A 44 16.85 -0.56 19.13
CA PRO A 44 17.98 0.20 18.59
C PRO A 44 17.53 1.48 17.89
N GLY A 45 16.42 1.43 17.15
CA GLY A 45 15.83 2.61 16.53
C GLY A 45 15.38 3.66 17.55
N THR A 46 14.78 3.25 18.68
CA THR A 46 14.38 4.16 19.77
C THR A 46 15.60 4.83 20.41
N LEU A 47 16.70 4.09 20.63
CA LEU A 47 17.95 4.64 21.13
C LEU A 47 18.50 5.72 20.18
N LEU A 48 18.53 5.44 18.87
CA LEU A 48 18.94 6.42 17.85
C LEU A 48 18.02 7.65 17.83
N VAL A 49 16.69 7.47 17.92
CA VAL A 49 15.72 8.58 17.98
C VAL A 49 15.88 9.42 19.26
N ARG A 50 16.25 8.82 20.39
CA ARG A 50 16.55 9.55 21.63
C ARG A 50 17.83 10.37 21.51
N ALA A 51 18.83 9.91 20.75
CA ALA A 51 20.08 10.62 20.54
C ALA A 51 19.96 11.74 19.48
N LEU A 52 19.24 11.47 18.38
CA LEU A 52 19.24 12.34 17.19
C LEU A 52 18.06 13.31 17.14
N TYR A 53 16.85 12.85 17.51
CA TYR A 53 15.65 13.67 17.38
C TYR A 53 15.37 14.40 18.70
N ARG A 54 15.33 15.74 18.62
CA ARG A 54 15.02 16.62 19.76
C ARG A 54 13.53 16.95 19.75
N GLY A 55 12.84 16.66 20.86
CA GLY A 55 11.43 17.03 21.00
C GLY A 55 10.73 16.31 22.16
N ARG A 56 9.70 16.97 22.70
CA ARG A 56 8.80 16.39 23.71
C ARG A 56 7.88 15.35 23.06
N ARG A 57 7.98 14.09 23.50
CA ARG A 57 7.25 12.93 22.98
C ARG A 57 6.66 12.12 24.14
N THR A 58 5.61 11.36 23.85
CA THR A 58 5.17 10.26 24.73
C THR A 58 6.01 9.00 24.43
N LEU A 59 6.01 8.03 25.33
CA LEU A 59 6.75 6.77 25.12
C LEU A 59 6.30 6.03 23.84
N GLY A 60 4.98 5.95 23.58
CA GLY A 60 4.47 5.31 22.37
C GLY A 60 4.89 6.02 21.07
N GLU A 61 4.95 7.36 21.08
CA GLU A 61 5.43 8.14 19.94
C GLU A 61 6.93 7.96 19.70
N GLU A 62 7.70 7.81 20.78
CA GLU A 62 9.13 7.59 20.72
C GLU A 62 9.45 6.18 20.19
N ILE A 63 8.76 5.16 20.69
CA ILE A 63 8.87 3.78 20.17
C ILE A 63 8.45 3.74 18.70
N ALA A 64 7.33 4.38 18.32
CA ALA A 64 6.89 4.39 16.93
C ALA A 64 7.90 5.06 15.98
N LEU A 65 8.45 6.22 16.36
CA LEU A 65 9.52 6.86 15.60
C LEU A 65 10.78 5.99 15.55
N GLY A 66 11.10 5.35 16.67
CA GLY A 66 12.21 4.42 16.81
C GLY A 66 12.09 3.23 15.87
N THR A 67 10.96 2.53 15.89
CA THR A 67 10.68 1.41 14.99
C THR A 67 10.74 1.84 13.53
N ALA A 68 10.19 3.00 13.17
CA ALA A 68 10.29 3.54 11.81
C ALA A 68 11.75 3.79 11.39
N LEU A 69 12.58 4.33 12.29
CA LEU A 69 14.01 4.51 12.02
C LEU A 69 14.75 3.17 11.95
N GLY A 70 14.37 2.19 12.78
CA GLY A 70 14.90 0.83 12.73
C GLY A 70 14.66 0.17 11.38
N TYR A 71 13.44 0.27 10.84
CA TYR A 71 13.14 -0.12 9.46
C TYR A 71 14.03 0.62 8.45
N ALA A 72 14.17 1.94 8.57
CA ALA A 72 14.97 2.73 7.63
C ALA A 72 16.46 2.36 7.63
N VAL A 73 17.03 1.97 8.79
CA VAL A 73 18.44 1.57 8.94
C VAL A 73 18.66 0.13 8.51
N GLU A 74 17.73 -0.79 8.81
CA GLU A 74 17.86 -2.19 8.44
C GLU A 74 18.00 -2.38 6.93
N LEU A 75 17.23 -1.63 6.15
CA LEU A 75 17.17 -1.79 4.69
C LEU A 75 18.53 -1.71 3.99
N PRO A 76 19.32 -0.61 4.12
CA PRO A 76 20.64 -0.54 3.50
C PRO A 76 21.62 -1.55 4.11
N VAL A 77 21.53 -1.85 5.41
CA VAL A 77 22.41 -2.84 6.06
C VAL A 77 22.16 -4.24 5.50
N TYR A 78 20.89 -4.64 5.42
CA TYR A 78 20.50 -5.93 4.87
C TYR A 78 20.86 -6.04 3.40
N ALA A 79 20.62 -4.99 2.60
CA ALA A 79 21.01 -4.96 1.20
C ALA A 79 22.53 -5.17 1.03
N ALA A 80 23.35 -4.46 1.81
CA ALA A 80 24.80 -4.64 1.80
C ALA A 80 25.22 -6.05 2.24
N ALA A 81 24.65 -6.57 3.32
CA ALA A 81 24.90 -7.92 3.82
C ALA A 81 24.52 -9.01 2.81
N ARG A 82 23.38 -8.83 2.11
CA ARG A 82 22.89 -9.75 1.08
C ARG A 82 23.73 -9.69 -0.19
N ALA A 83 24.17 -8.50 -0.62
CA ALA A 83 25.14 -8.35 -1.72
C ALA A 83 26.47 -9.05 -1.41
N ALA A 84 26.91 -9.00 -0.15
CA ALA A 84 28.12 -9.68 0.30
C ALA A 84 27.96 -11.21 0.48
N GLY A 85 26.78 -11.78 0.20
CA GLY A 85 26.49 -13.20 0.38
C GLY A 85 26.32 -13.65 1.83
N ALA A 86 26.29 -12.71 2.79
CA ALA A 86 26.26 -12.97 4.23
C ALA A 86 25.03 -12.30 4.89
N PRO A 87 23.80 -12.74 4.58
CA PRO A 87 22.56 -12.06 4.99
C PRO A 87 22.43 -11.92 6.52
N MET A 88 22.97 -12.86 7.29
CA MET A 88 22.94 -12.83 8.76
C MET A 88 23.72 -11.67 9.37
N LEU A 89 24.63 -11.01 8.63
CA LEU A 89 25.33 -9.82 9.11
C LEU A 89 24.40 -8.64 9.41
N VAL A 90 23.15 -8.68 8.92
CA VAL A 90 22.12 -7.72 9.33
C VAL A 90 21.87 -7.72 10.84
N ALA A 91 22.11 -8.84 11.55
CA ALA A 91 22.05 -8.88 13.01
C ALA A 91 23.10 -7.95 13.68
N GLY A 92 24.16 -7.58 12.96
CA GLY A 92 25.24 -6.77 13.48
C GLY A 92 24.81 -5.35 13.86
N TRP A 93 23.94 -4.70 13.07
CA TRP A 93 23.56 -3.30 13.33
C TRP A 93 22.77 -3.08 14.62
N PRO A 94 21.75 -3.90 14.99
CA PRO A 94 21.05 -3.71 16.26
C PRO A 94 21.97 -4.00 17.45
N LEU A 95 22.80 -5.06 17.34
CA LEU A 95 23.77 -5.44 18.38
C LEU A 95 24.81 -4.34 18.59
N LEU A 96 25.40 -3.81 17.52
CA LEU A 96 26.37 -2.73 17.57
C LEU A 96 25.76 -1.45 18.15
N THR A 97 24.53 -1.11 17.74
CA THR A 97 23.82 0.06 18.28
C THR A 97 23.62 -0.07 19.79
N CYS A 98 23.10 -1.21 20.25
CA CYS A 98 22.93 -1.47 21.68
C CYS A 98 24.26 -1.45 22.43
N ALA A 99 25.30 -2.11 21.90
CA ALA A 99 26.64 -2.14 22.50
C ALA A 99 27.24 -0.73 22.61
N VAL A 100 27.20 0.09 21.56
CA VAL A 100 27.69 1.48 21.58
C VAL A 100 26.95 2.31 22.63
N PHE A 101 25.63 2.19 22.72
CA PHE A 101 24.84 2.93 23.71
C PHE A 101 25.07 2.45 25.16
N LEU A 102 25.46 1.18 25.35
CA LEU A 102 25.84 0.64 26.67
C LEU A 102 27.26 1.05 27.04
N LEU A 103 28.21 0.99 26.10
CA LEU A 103 29.63 1.15 26.38
C LEU A 103 30.03 2.64 26.46
N VAL A 104 29.47 3.51 25.63
CA VAL A 104 29.82 4.95 25.58
C VAL A 104 29.09 5.73 26.69
N PRO A 105 29.80 6.29 27.69
CA PRO A 105 29.16 6.93 28.87
C PRO A 105 28.15 8.03 28.52
N GLY A 106 28.46 8.87 27.52
CA GLY A 106 27.57 9.94 27.06
C GLY A 106 26.27 9.46 26.42
N LEU A 107 26.23 8.21 25.93
CA LEU A 107 25.04 7.61 25.31
C LEU A 107 24.22 6.78 26.30
N ARG A 108 24.80 6.32 27.41
CA ARG A 108 24.10 5.53 28.45
C ARG A 108 22.83 6.21 28.96
N ARG A 109 22.83 7.54 29.02
CA ARG A 109 21.66 8.35 29.42
C ARG A 109 20.42 8.09 28.55
N HIS A 110 20.59 7.65 27.30
CA HIS A 110 19.49 7.39 26.38
C HIS A 110 18.80 6.04 26.63
N TRP A 111 19.34 5.16 27.48
CA TRP A 111 18.60 3.97 27.94
C TRP A 111 17.44 4.35 28.87
N ARG A 112 17.63 5.41 29.66
CA ARG A 112 16.57 5.96 30.49
C ARG A 112 15.70 6.86 29.62
N ALA A 113 14.40 6.60 29.62
CA ALA A 113 13.46 7.56 29.06
C ALA A 113 13.60 8.86 29.86
N ALA A 114 13.86 9.99 29.19
CA ALA A 114 13.61 11.29 29.80
C ALA A 114 12.15 11.29 30.31
N PRO A 115 11.80 12.01 31.40
CA PRO A 115 10.45 11.98 31.97
C PRO A 115 9.38 12.17 30.90
N ALA A 116 8.86 11.07 30.38
CA ALA A 116 8.02 11.08 29.20
C ALA A 116 6.68 11.64 29.63
N ARG A 117 6.13 12.59 28.88
CA ARG A 117 4.80 13.11 29.19
C ARG A 117 3.85 11.93 29.03
N ARG A 118 3.24 11.46 30.13
CA ARG A 118 2.26 10.38 30.06
C ARG A 118 1.15 10.79 29.10
N ALA A 119 0.85 9.92 28.15
CA ALA A 119 -0.32 10.10 27.30
C ALA A 119 -1.57 10.08 28.21
N PRO A 120 -2.52 11.01 28.05
CA PRO A 120 -3.80 10.91 28.75
C PRO A 120 -4.47 9.58 28.43
N ALA A 121 -5.07 8.92 29.42
CA ALA A 121 -5.67 7.59 29.25
C ALA A 121 -6.67 7.54 28.08
N ARG A 122 -7.50 8.58 27.93
CA ARG A 122 -8.46 8.71 26.80
C ARG A 122 -7.78 8.67 25.42
N TRP A 123 -6.59 9.26 25.29
CA TRP A 123 -5.83 9.24 24.04
C TRP A 123 -5.26 7.85 23.75
N SER A 124 -4.73 7.17 24.77
CA SER A 124 -4.24 5.80 24.62
C SER A 124 -5.37 4.82 24.26
N TRP A 125 -6.54 4.95 24.90
CA TRP A 125 -7.72 4.15 24.57
C TRP A 125 -8.27 4.45 23.17
N PHE A 126 -8.27 5.72 22.75
CA PHE A 126 -8.61 6.08 21.37
C PHE A 126 -7.70 5.37 20.36
N LEU A 127 -6.38 5.45 20.54
CA LEU A 127 -5.44 4.77 19.65
C LEU A 127 -5.61 3.25 19.70
N ALA A 128 -5.81 2.67 20.89
CA ALA A 128 -6.06 1.24 21.04
C ALA A 128 -7.33 0.81 20.30
N ALA A 129 -8.42 1.58 20.38
CA ALA A 129 -9.65 1.30 19.64
C ALA A 129 -9.43 1.31 18.11
N ILE A 130 -8.64 2.27 17.61
CA ILE A 130 -8.24 2.30 16.18
C ILE A 130 -7.42 1.06 15.81
N LEU A 131 -6.46 0.65 16.63
CA LEU A 131 -5.64 -0.53 16.36
C LEU A 131 -6.45 -1.84 16.41
N LEU A 132 -7.36 -1.98 17.38
CA LEU A 132 -8.28 -3.12 17.46
C LEU A 132 -9.21 -3.16 16.25
N TYR A 133 -9.70 -2.01 15.80
CA TYR A 133 -10.49 -1.91 14.57
C TYR A 133 -9.70 -2.36 13.34
N LEU A 134 -8.45 -1.91 13.18
CA LEU A 134 -7.59 -2.31 12.07
C LEU A 134 -7.24 -3.79 12.12
N LEU A 135 -7.00 -4.34 13.32
CA LEU A 135 -6.79 -5.76 13.53
C LEU A 135 -8.02 -6.59 13.15
N ALA A 136 -9.21 -6.19 13.62
CA ALA A 136 -10.46 -6.86 13.27
C ALA A 136 -10.74 -6.80 11.76
N SER A 137 -10.53 -5.64 11.15
CA SER A 137 -10.67 -5.45 9.70
C SER A 137 -9.69 -6.34 8.92
N THR A 138 -8.43 -6.39 9.36
CA THR A 138 -7.38 -7.25 8.78
C THR A 138 -7.75 -8.73 8.87
N ALA A 139 -8.22 -9.17 10.05
CA ALA A 139 -8.62 -10.55 10.28
C ALA A 139 -9.75 -10.96 9.32
N LEU A 140 -10.79 -10.12 9.22
CA LEU A 140 -12.00 -10.42 8.46
C LEU A 140 -11.80 -10.32 6.94
N LEU A 141 -11.02 -9.34 6.48
CA LEU A 141 -10.89 -9.02 5.06
C LEU A 141 -9.62 -9.60 4.41
N SER A 142 -8.52 -9.78 5.17
CA SER A 142 -7.25 -10.33 4.65
C SER A 142 -6.96 -11.73 5.14
N PHE A 143 -6.96 -12.00 6.44
CA PHE A 143 -6.53 -13.33 6.92
C PHE A 143 -7.49 -14.44 6.50
N ARG A 144 -8.78 -14.13 6.43
CA ARG A 144 -9.82 -15.03 5.91
C ARG A 144 -9.66 -15.36 4.42
N SER A 145 -9.17 -14.42 3.61
CA SER A 145 -9.00 -14.57 2.16
C SER A 145 -7.58 -15.02 1.75
N THR A 146 -6.68 -15.18 2.71
CA THR A 146 -5.29 -15.62 2.50
C THR A 146 -4.92 -16.76 3.46
N PRO A 147 -5.59 -17.93 3.39
CA PRO A 147 -5.30 -19.06 4.25
C PRO A 147 -3.86 -19.55 4.04
N LEU A 148 -3.24 -20.13 5.08
CA LEU A 148 -1.84 -20.61 5.01
C LEU A 148 -1.74 -22.06 4.48
N THR A 149 -2.86 -22.67 4.12
CA THR A 149 -2.98 -24.07 3.71
C THR A 149 -3.47 -24.17 2.27
N TRP A 150 -3.04 -25.22 1.59
CA TRP A 150 -3.45 -25.55 0.23
C TRP A 150 -4.67 -26.49 0.25
N PRO A 151 -5.62 -26.43 -0.71
CA PRO A 151 -5.68 -25.58 -1.91
C PRO A 151 -6.26 -24.17 -1.68
N ALA A 152 -6.81 -23.90 -0.49
CA ALA A 152 -7.49 -22.64 -0.23
C ALA A 152 -6.59 -21.40 -0.48
N LEU A 153 -5.28 -21.50 -0.23
CA LEU A 153 -4.31 -20.44 -0.51
C LEU A 153 -4.26 -20.09 -2.01
N GLY A 154 -4.41 -21.07 -2.90
CA GLY A 154 -4.36 -20.85 -4.35
C GLY A 154 -5.48 -19.96 -4.89
N THR A 155 -6.56 -19.77 -4.10
CA THR A 155 -7.65 -18.83 -4.42
C THR A 155 -7.35 -17.38 -4.04
N ALA A 156 -6.21 -17.11 -3.40
CA ALA A 156 -5.83 -15.75 -3.04
C ALA A 156 -5.61 -14.88 -4.29
N GLN A 157 -5.80 -13.57 -4.13
CA GLN A 157 -5.48 -12.58 -5.15
C GLN A 157 -4.03 -12.75 -5.65
N PHE A 158 -3.82 -12.68 -6.97
CA PHE A 158 -2.52 -12.86 -7.63
C PHE A 158 -1.39 -11.95 -7.14
N ASP A 159 -1.69 -10.78 -6.54
CA ASP A 159 -0.63 -9.93 -5.97
C ASP A 159 0.01 -10.56 -4.73
N LEU A 160 -0.68 -11.45 -4.01
CA LEU A 160 -0.09 -12.16 -2.88
C LEU A 160 1.10 -13.03 -3.33
N PRO A 161 0.96 -13.98 -4.25
CA PRO A 161 2.10 -14.75 -4.74
C PRO A 161 3.13 -13.87 -5.45
N PHE A 162 2.73 -12.80 -6.17
CA PHE A 162 3.70 -11.86 -6.72
C PHE A 162 4.61 -11.25 -5.64
N ASN A 163 4.03 -10.67 -4.58
CA ASN A 163 4.80 -10.08 -3.47
C ASN A 163 5.62 -11.15 -2.75
N LEU A 164 5.10 -12.37 -2.60
CA LEU A 164 5.84 -13.48 -1.99
C LEU A 164 7.06 -13.89 -2.82
N GLY A 165 6.94 -13.91 -4.15
CA GLY A 165 8.06 -14.10 -5.07
C GLY A 165 9.13 -13.02 -4.94
N LEU A 166 8.74 -11.75 -4.74
CA LEU A 166 9.69 -10.68 -4.46
C LEU A 166 10.43 -10.88 -3.13
N VAL A 167 9.73 -11.33 -2.09
CA VAL A 167 10.36 -11.66 -0.79
C VAL A 167 11.35 -12.80 -0.95
N ALA A 168 10.97 -13.84 -1.69
CA ALA A 168 11.83 -14.98 -1.97
C ALA A 168 13.10 -14.55 -2.73
N GLU A 169 12.95 -13.74 -3.77
CA GLU A 169 14.09 -13.20 -4.53
C GLU A 169 15.03 -12.40 -3.62
N LEU A 170 14.52 -11.49 -2.78
CA LEU A 170 15.38 -10.67 -1.92
C LEU A 170 15.92 -11.38 -0.68
N LYS A 171 15.35 -12.52 -0.32
CA LYS A 171 15.92 -13.42 0.68
C LYS A 171 17.21 -14.06 0.17
N HIS A 172 17.27 -14.38 -1.12
CA HIS A 172 18.33 -15.20 -1.70
C HIS A 172 19.32 -14.43 -2.58
N HIS A 173 18.89 -13.35 -3.24
CA HIS A 173 19.64 -12.71 -4.32
C HIS A 173 19.71 -11.18 -4.19
N LEU A 174 20.89 -10.63 -4.50
CA LEU A 174 21.08 -9.21 -4.78
C LEU A 174 22.31 -9.06 -5.71
N PRO A 175 22.23 -8.33 -6.84
CA PRO A 175 21.09 -7.56 -7.34
C PRO A 175 19.89 -8.45 -7.74
N PRO A 176 18.66 -7.94 -7.65
CA PRO A 176 17.47 -8.75 -7.83
C PRO A 176 17.04 -8.87 -9.30
N GLN A 177 16.47 -10.02 -9.63
CA GLN A 177 15.82 -10.32 -10.90
C GLN A 177 14.31 -10.49 -10.73
N THR A 178 13.56 -10.43 -11.82
CA THR A 178 12.14 -10.78 -11.83
C THR A 178 12.03 -12.29 -11.59
N PRO A 179 11.50 -12.76 -10.45
CA PRO A 179 11.53 -14.18 -10.09
C PRO A 179 10.71 -15.06 -11.03
N THR A 180 9.78 -14.46 -11.78
CA THR A 180 8.84 -15.13 -12.67
C THR A 180 9.29 -15.16 -14.13
N VAL A 181 10.39 -14.46 -14.45
CA VAL A 181 11.02 -14.46 -15.78
C VAL A 181 12.54 -14.39 -15.60
N ALA A 182 13.20 -15.55 -15.60
CA ALA A 182 14.64 -15.65 -15.33
C ALA A 182 15.48 -14.78 -16.29
N GLY A 183 16.51 -14.12 -15.74
CA GLY A 183 17.42 -13.25 -16.48
C GLY A 183 16.95 -11.79 -16.62
N GLU A 184 15.68 -11.48 -16.33
CA GLU A 184 15.20 -10.09 -16.37
C GLU A 184 15.49 -9.35 -15.06
N PRO A 185 16.01 -8.11 -15.08
CA PRO A 185 16.26 -7.34 -13.86
C PRO A 185 14.94 -6.96 -13.17
N LEU A 186 14.94 -6.89 -11.82
CA LEU A 186 13.79 -6.41 -11.07
C LEU A 186 13.84 -4.87 -10.96
N LEU A 187 13.25 -4.18 -11.95
CA LEU A 187 13.11 -2.73 -11.93
C LEU A 187 11.81 -2.31 -11.22
N TYR A 188 11.79 -2.53 -9.90
CA TYR A 188 10.61 -2.35 -9.04
C TYR A 188 11.00 -1.76 -7.67
N HIS A 189 9.99 -1.40 -6.87
CA HIS A 189 10.19 -0.96 -5.49
C HIS A 189 10.13 -2.17 -4.55
N TRP A 190 11.26 -2.53 -3.94
CA TRP A 190 11.43 -3.84 -3.31
C TRP A 190 11.83 -3.80 -1.83
N PHE A 191 11.95 -2.62 -1.21
CA PHE A 191 12.48 -2.52 0.17
C PHE A 191 11.65 -3.27 1.21
N PHE A 192 10.32 -3.30 1.08
CA PHE A 192 9.50 -4.10 1.99
C PHE A 192 9.78 -5.60 1.85
N ALA A 193 10.02 -6.08 0.63
CA ALA A 193 10.42 -7.47 0.40
C ALA A 193 11.79 -7.78 1.02
N ALA A 194 12.73 -6.82 0.97
CA ALA A 194 14.04 -6.94 1.61
C ALA A 194 13.91 -7.07 3.13
N HIS A 195 13.06 -6.24 3.74
CA HIS A 195 12.75 -6.32 5.16
C HIS A 195 12.19 -7.70 5.54
N LEU A 196 11.24 -8.26 4.79
CA LEU A 196 10.73 -9.61 5.06
C LEU A 196 11.78 -10.70 4.83
N GLY A 197 12.69 -10.51 3.87
CA GLY A 197 13.86 -11.38 3.69
C GLY A 197 14.78 -11.37 4.92
N ALA A 198 15.10 -10.19 5.45
CA ALA A 198 15.89 -10.02 6.66
C ALA A 198 15.20 -10.69 7.87
N ALA A 199 13.91 -10.43 8.05
CA ALA A 199 13.10 -11.04 9.10
C ALA A 199 13.11 -12.57 8.99
N SER A 200 12.96 -13.15 7.78
CA SER A 200 13.01 -14.60 7.56
C SER A 200 14.35 -15.19 7.97
N TRP A 201 15.48 -14.55 7.62
CA TRP A 201 16.81 -14.98 8.04
C TRP A 201 17.00 -14.95 9.56
N LEU A 202 16.59 -13.87 10.22
CA LEU A 202 16.81 -13.69 11.66
C LEU A 202 15.85 -14.52 12.53
N THR A 203 14.65 -14.83 12.05
CA THR A 203 13.62 -15.53 12.83
C THR A 203 13.49 -17.00 12.45
N GLY A 204 13.92 -17.38 11.24
CA GLY A 204 13.61 -18.68 10.64
C GLY A 204 12.14 -18.87 10.27
N THR A 205 11.32 -17.81 10.31
CA THR A 205 9.91 -17.86 9.92
C THR A 205 9.78 -17.86 8.40
N GLU A 206 8.84 -18.66 7.88
CA GLU A 206 8.58 -18.78 6.45
C GLU A 206 8.09 -17.44 5.85
N PRO A 207 8.59 -17.02 4.67
CA PRO A 207 8.14 -15.79 4.00
C PRO A 207 6.63 -15.65 3.83
N LEU A 208 5.91 -16.75 3.58
CA LEU A 208 4.46 -16.77 3.48
C LEU A 208 3.79 -16.31 4.78
N VAL A 209 4.25 -16.79 5.94
CA VAL A 209 3.72 -16.41 7.26
C VAL A 209 4.03 -14.95 7.56
N LEU A 210 5.26 -14.50 7.23
CA LEU A 210 5.65 -13.10 7.40
C LEU A 210 4.78 -12.16 6.56
N LEU A 211 4.59 -12.45 5.27
CA LEU A 211 3.82 -11.61 4.37
C LEU A 211 2.33 -11.63 4.70
N ALA A 212 1.74 -12.81 4.91
CA ALA A 212 0.30 -12.98 5.05
C ALA A 212 -0.23 -12.75 6.48
N ARG A 213 0.64 -12.70 7.50
CA ARG A 213 0.22 -12.55 8.91
C ARG A 213 0.98 -11.47 9.68
N LEU A 214 2.30 -11.56 9.74
CA LEU A 214 3.08 -10.88 10.78
C LEU A 214 3.60 -9.48 10.36
N GLY A 215 4.17 -9.37 9.16
CA GLY A 215 4.98 -8.22 8.74
C GLY A 215 4.25 -6.88 8.74
N MET A 216 2.96 -6.88 8.38
CA MET A 216 2.19 -5.64 8.21
C MET A 216 1.59 -5.08 9.50
N LEU A 217 1.40 -5.92 10.53
CA LEU A 217 0.79 -5.52 11.79
C LEU A 217 1.59 -4.42 12.53
N PRO A 218 2.92 -4.56 12.75
CA PRO A 218 3.70 -3.49 13.38
C PRO A 218 3.75 -2.23 12.51
N VAL A 219 3.82 -2.38 11.18
CA VAL A 219 3.82 -1.24 10.23
C VAL A 219 2.54 -0.42 10.36
N ALA A 220 1.37 -1.07 10.37
CA ALA A 220 0.08 -0.40 10.54
C ALA A 220 -0.02 0.28 11.92
N ALA A 221 0.46 -0.37 12.99
CA ALA A 221 0.44 0.20 14.33
C ALA A 221 1.32 1.45 14.43
N VAL A 222 2.56 1.37 13.94
CA VAL A 222 3.51 2.49 13.91
C VAL A 222 2.94 3.63 13.07
N TYR A 223 2.35 3.34 11.91
CA TYR A 223 1.73 4.34 11.04
C TYR A 223 0.65 5.16 11.76
N VAL A 224 -0.29 4.50 12.46
CA VAL A 224 -1.36 5.18 13.22
C VAL A 224 -0.79 6.06 14.34
N LEU A 225 0.20 5.57 15.09
CA LEU A 225 0.84 6.33 16.16
C LEU A 225 1.55 7.57 15.63
N LEU A 226 2.32 7.43 14.55
CA LEU A 226 3.03 8.53 13.90
C LEU A 226 2.07 9.54 13.26
N LEU A 227 0.99 9.05 12.63
CA LEU A 227 -0.03 9.92 12.07
C LEU A 227 -0.74 10.72 13.16
N GLY A 228 -1.04 10.11 14.30
CA GLY A 228 -1.57 10.81 15.47
C GLY A 228 -0.62 11.88 16.02
N LEU A 229 0.69 11.59 16.05
CA LEU A 229 1.74 12.56 16.41
C LEU A 229 1.74 13.75 15.44
N LEU A 230 1.83 13.49 14.14
CA LEU A 230 1.84 14.53 13.10
C LEU A 230 0.54 15.35 13.12
N ALA A 231 -0.61 14.70 13.18
CA ALA A 231 -1.91 15.37 13.22
C ALA A 231 -2.03 16.29 14.43
N ARG A 232 -1.59 15.84 15.62
CA ARG A 232 -1.56 16.65 16.84
C ARG A 232 -0.57 17.82 16.73
N ARG A 233 0.57 17.62 16.06
CA ARG A 233 1.59 18.65 15.81
C ARG A 233 1.04 19.77 14.94
N VAL A 234 0.35 19.42 13.86
CA VAL A 234 -0.19 20.37 12.88
C VAL A 234 -1.46 21.05 13.38
N THR A 235 -2.39 20.31 13.98
CA THR A 235 -3.65 20.87 14.49
C THR A 235 -3.51 21.60 15.83
N GLY A 236 -2.43 21.34 16.57
CA GLY A 236 -2.16 21.91 17.88
C GLY A 236 -3.03 21.37 19.02
N SER A 237 -3.87 20.34 18.78
CA SER A 237 -4.77 19.78 19.79
C SER A 237 -4.92 18.25 19.65
N ARG A 238 -5.28 17.57 20.74
CA ARG A 238 -5.57 16.12 20.70
C ARG A 238 -6.88 15.79 19.98
N ALA A 239 -7.89 16.64 20.12
CA ALA A 239 -9.15 16.48 19.40
C ALA A 239 -8.95 16.63 17.89
N GLY A 240 -8.21 17.66 17.44
CA GLY A 240 -7.83 17.80 16.04
C GLY A 240 -6.95 16.64 15.56
N GLY A 241 -6.04 16.15 16.40
CA GLY A 241 -5.25 14.94 16.12
C GLY A 241 -6.12 13.69 15.92
N ALA A 242 -7.10 13.47 16.79
CA ALA A 242 -8.06 12.37 16.68
C ALA A 242 -8.88 12.48 15.38
N LEU A 243 -9.40 13.67 15.07
CA LEU A 243 -10.14 13.93 13.82
C LEU A 243 -9.26 13.71 12.58
N GLY A 244 -7.97 14.05 12.63
CA GLY A 244 -7.03 13.78 11.54
C GLY A 244 -6.81 12.28 11.31
N VAL A 245 -6.63 11.49 12.38
CA VAL A 245 -6.49 10.03 12.30
C VAL A 245 -7.80 9.38 11.81
N LEU A 246 -8.94 9.78 12.37
CA LEU A 246 -10.25 9.31 11.93
C LEU A 246 -10.50 9.68 10.47
N GLY A 247 -10.19 10.90 10.06
CA GLY A 247 -10.31 11.35 8.69
C GLY A 247 -9.44 10.52 7.74
N ALA A 248 -8.19 10.24 8.10
CA ALA A 248 -7.33 9.43 7.24
C ALA A 248 -7.89 8.00 7.05
N LEU A 249 -8.45 7.41 8.10
CA LEU A 249 -8.94 6.04 8.06
C LEU A 249 -10.36 5.89 7.51
N PHE A 250 -11.23 6.89 7.69
CA PHE A 250 -12.67 6.77 7.46
C PHE A 250 -13.24 7.82 6.50
N LEU A 251 -12.49 8.87 6.15
CA LEU A 251 -12.95 9.85 5.17
C LEU A 251 -12.53 9.42 3.78
N ALA A 252 -13.50 9.41 2.88
CA ALA A 252 -13.35 8.94 1.52
C ALA A 252 -14.29 9.71 0.60
N LEU A 253 -14.15 9.50 -0.70
CA LEU A 253 -15.17 9.96 -1.66
C LEU A 253 -16.46 9.18 -1.42
N PRO A 254 -17.63 9.83 -1.33
CA PRO A 254 -18.89 9.15 -1.09
C PRO A 254 -19.30 8.31 -2.31
N SER A 255 -19.69 7.06 -2.03
CA SER A 255 -20.29 6.14 -2.98
C SER A 255 -21.79 6.04 -2.71
N LEU A 256 -22.61 6.50 -3.65
CA LEU A 256 -24.07 6.51 -3.49
C LEU A 256 -24.79 5.35 -4.20
N TYR A 257 -24.06 4.39 -4.79
CA TYR A 257 -24.64 3.23 -5.49
C TYR A 257 -25.00 2.09 -4.57
N ALA A 258 -26.17 1.47 -4.74
CA ALA A 258 -26.79 0.51 -3.83
C ALA A 258 -26.00 -0.78 -3.55
N ASN A 259 -25.02 -1.19 -4.36
CA ASN A 259 -24.15 -2.35 -4.11
C ASN A 259 -22.78 -1.99 -3.49
N ALA A 260 -22.00 -3.00 -3.07
CA ALA A 260 -20.62 -2.82 -2.62
C ALA A 260 -19.80 -2.20 -3.75
N ASN A 261 -19.24 -1.02 -3.52
CA ASN A 261 -18.60 -0.27 -4.59
C ASN A 261 -17.11 -0.60 -4.65
N GLY A 262 -16.68 -1.18 -5.77
CA GLY A 262 -15.28 -1.29 -6.20
C GLY A 262 -14.98 -0.57 -7.51
N LEU A 263 -15.88 0.30 -7.98
CA LEU A 263 -15.75 0.94 -9.30
C LEU A 263 -15.37 2.43 -9.21
N VAL A 264 -15.64 3.06 -8.05
CA VAL A 264 -15.16 4.40 -7.69
C VAL A 264 -14.03 4.22 -6.66
N MET A 265 -12.91 3.62 -7.11
CA MET A 265 -11.73 3.17 -6.32
C MET A 265 -10.93 4.31 -5.63
N PHE A 266 -11.55 5.46 -5.36
CA PHE A 266 -10.89 6.68 -4.88
C PHE A 266 -11.01 6.88 -3.37
N THR A 267 -11.32 5.83 -2.61
CA THR A 267 -11.82 5.98 -1.24
C THR A 267 -10.74 5.71 -0.20
N GLY A 268 -10.21 6.79 0.40
CA GLY A 268 -9.53 6.73 1.71
C GLY A 268 -8.20 5.97 1.74
N VAL A 269 -7.68 5.72 2.95
CA VAL A 269 -6.54 4.81 3.17
C VAL A 269 -6.84 3.46 2.50
N PRO A 270 -5.88 2.89 1.72
CA PRO A 270 -6.09 1.71 0.90
C PRO A 270 -6.83 0.63 1.69
N TYR A 271 -7.84 0.07 1.03
CA TYR A 271 -8.87 -0.76 1.65
C TYR A 271 -8.31 -1.97 2.42
N LEU A 272 -7.08 -2.40 2.18
CA LEU A 272 -6.35 -3.37 3.01
C LEU A 272 -4.84 -3.05 2.94
N PRO A 273 -4.07 -3.17 4.03
CA PRO A 273 -2.62 -2.96 4.00
C PRO A 273 -1.84 -4.14 3.35
N PHE A 274 -2.51 -5.25 3.02
CA PHE A 274 -1.91 -6.48 2.51
C PHE A 274 -1.84 -6.60 0.97
N PRO A 275 -2.82 -6.14 0.17
CA PRO A 275 -2.72 -6.18 -1.30
C PRO A 275 -1.61 -5.32 -1.89
N SER A 276 -1.22 -4.23 -1.21
CA SER A 276 -0.08 -3.39 -1.62
C SER A 276 0.83 -3.09 -0.42
N PRO A 277 1.61 -4.08 0.04
CA PRO A 277 2.40 -3.96 1.27
C PRO A 277 3.39 -2.79 1.21
N SER A 278 3.98 -2.56 0.04
CA SER A 278 4.91 -1.46 -0.21
C SER A 278 4.30 -0.08 -0.02
N THR A 279 3.02 0.09 -0.35
CA THR A 279 2.30 1.35 -0.17
C THR A 279 2.12 1.65 1.31
N THR A 280 1.67 0.69 2.11
CA THR A 280 1.49 0.90 3.56
C THR A 280 2.83 1.10 4.27
N PHE A 281 3.86 0.34 3.88
CA PHE A 281 5.21 0.51 4.40
C PHE A 281 5.80 1.88 4.06
N GLY A 282 5.65 2.32 2.81
CA GLY A 282 6.03 3.67 2.37
C GLY A 282 5.26 4.76 3.11
N ALA A 283 3.95 4.61 3.32
CA ALA A 283 3.13 5.56 4.09
C ALA A 283 3.65 5.73 5.51
N MET A 284 3.97 4.62 6.19
CA MET A 284 4.54 4.61 7.53
C MET A 284 5.85 5.38 7.60
N LEU A 285 6.77 5.11 6.67
CA LEU A 285 8.08 5.78 6.59
C LEU A 285 7.98 7.26 6.15
N PHE A 286 6.92 7.63 5.43
CA PHE A 286 6.71 8.97 4.93
C PHE A 286 6.17 9.94 5.98
N VAL A 287 5.45 9.46 7.01
CA VAL A 287 4.98 10.34 8.10
C VAL A 287 6.13 11.02 8.84
N PRO A 288 7.23 10.34 9.23
CA PRO A 288 8.44 10.98 9.75
C PRO A 288 9.08 12.01 8.81
N VAL A 289 9.07 11.77 7.50
CA VAL A 289 9.56 12.74 6.49
C VAL A 289 8.77 14.03 6.60
N VAL A 290 7.44 13.94 6.57
CA VAL A 290 6.55 15.11 6.70
C VAL A 290 6.71 15.78 8.06
N LEU A 291 6.82 15.01 9.15
CA LEU A 291 7.07 15.56 10.48
C LEU A 291 8.38 16.38 10.53
N LEU A 292 9.48 15.84 10.00
CA LEU A 292 10.78 16.50 9.97
C LEU A 292 10.76 17.75 9.08
N VAL A 293 10.15 17.67 7.89
CA VAL A 293 10.00 18.84 7.00
C VAL A 293 9.16 19.91 7.68
N THR A 294 8.02 19.58 8.29
CA THR A 294 7.21 20.58 9.01
C THR A 294 7.94 21.17 10.21
N ASP A 295 8.83 20.43 10.88
CA ASP A 295 9.67 20.94 11.95
C ASP A 295 10.82 21.83 11.45
N LEU A 296 11.42 21.50 10.30
CA LEU A 296 12.42 22.33 9.61
C LEU A 296 11.81 23.66 9.16
N LEU A 297 10.67 23.63 8.49
CA LEU A 297 9.97 24.82 8.00
C LEU A 297 9.51 25.75 9.14
N ALA A 298 9.20 25.18 10.29
CA ALA A 298 8.80 25.94 11.47
C ALA A 298 9.97 26.34 12.38
N GLY A 299 11.22 26.07 12.00
CA GLY A 299 12.41 26.40 12.79
C GLY A 299 12.54 25.61 14.10
N ARG A 300 11.83 24.49 14.26
CA ARG A 300 11.87 23.64 15.46
C ARG A 300 13.02 22.63 15.43
N CYS A 301 13.63 22.44 14.26
CA CYS A 301 14.75 21.55 14.03
C CYS A 301 15.59 22.14 12.89
N ALA A 302 16.92 22.20 13.03
CA ALA A 302 17.80 22.74 11.98
C ALA A 302 19.24 22.17 12.00
N GLY A 303 19.59 21.35 12.99
CA GLY A 303 20.93 20.78 13.14
C GLY A 303 21.21 19.60 12.20
N ARG A 304 22.49 19.20 12.11
CA ARG A 304 22.94 18.06 11.28
C ARG A 304 22.12 16.78 11.50
N ALA A 305 21.79 16.46 12.75
CA ALA A 305 20.96 15.29 13.08
C ALA A 305 19.58 15.30 12.40
N CYS A 306 18.97 16.48 12.24
CA CYS A 306 17.68 16.63 11.56
C CYS A 306 17.77 16.23 10.10
N TRP A 307 18.81 16.73 9.42
CA TRP A 307 19.09 16.45 8.02
C TRP A 307 19.48 14.99 7.78
N VAL A 308 20.26 14.40 8.68
CA VAL A 308 20.60 12.96 8.63
C VAL A 308 19.35 12.09 8.77
N LEU A 309 18.46 12.41 9.72
CA LEU A 309 17.19 11.68 9.87
C LEU A 309 16.30 11.85 8.63
N LEU A 310 16.22 13.07 8.08
CA LEU A 310 15.46 13.32 6.85
C LEU A 310 16.03 12.51 5.68
N ALA A 311 17.36 12.45 5.54
CA ALA A 311 18.03 11.66 4.51
C ALA A 311 17.72 10.17 4.64
N ALA A 312 17.83 9.63 5.86
CA ALA A 312 17.56 8.22 6.13
C ALA A 312 16.12 7.84 5.79
N PHE A 313 15.13 8.65 6.21
CA PHE A 313 13.73 8.39 5.89
C PHE A 313 13.41 8.60 4.40
N LEU A 314 13.98 9.61 3.74
CA LEU A 314 13.80 9.79 2.29
C LEU A 314 14.37 8.61 1.51
N ALA A 315 15.56 8.12 1.86
CA ALA A 315 16.17 6.94 1.24
C ALA A 315 15.31 5.68 1.45
N ALA A 316 14.73 5.50 2.64
CA ALA A 316 13.85 4.38 2.92
C ALA A 316 12.52 4.47 2.14
N VAL A 317 11.88 5.64 2.11
CA VAL A 317 10.63 5.88 1.37
C VAL A 317 10.83 5.66 -0.13
N MET A 318 11.97 6.09 -0.67
CA MET A 318 12.33 5.95 -2.07
C MET A 318 12.24 4.50 -2.57
N GLY A 319 12.88 3.56 -1.86
CA GLY A 319 12.86 2.15 -2.22
C GLY A 319 11.62 1.38 -1.73
N ALA A 320 10.91 1.93 -0.73
CA ALA A 320 9.61 1.39 -0.30
C ALA A 320 8.52 1.69 -1.36
N LYS A 321 8.38 2.96 -1.75
CA LYS A 321 7.43 3.42 -2.78
C LYS A 321 7.80 4.83 -3.25
N ALA A 322 8.41 4.96 -4.42
CA ALA A 322 8.87 6.27 -4.92
C ALA A 322 7.75 7.30 -5.19
N THR A 323 6.47 6.88 -5.27
CA THR A 323 5.32 7.77 -5.54
C THR A 323 5.12 8.89 -4.49
N TYR A 324 5.71 8.75 -3.30
CA TYR A 324 5.69 9.78 -2.26
C TYR A 324 6.61 10.98 -2.56
N LEU A 325 7.69 10.79 -3.34
CA LEU A 325 8.68 11.86 -3.58
C LEU A 325 8.14 12.97 -4.50
N PRO A 326 7.45 12.68 -5.63
CA PRO A 326 6.88 13.73 -6.48
C PRO A 326 5.85 14.62 -5.76
N VAL A 327 5.00 14.03 -4.91
CA VAL A 327 4.01 14.81 -4.15
C VAL A 327 4.67 15.67 -3.08
N LEU A 328 5.74 15.18 -2.42
CA LEU A 328 6.53 15.99 -1.49
C LEU A 328 7.21 17.15 -2.22
N ALA A 329 7.83 16.90 -3.38
CA ALA A 329 8.48 17.92 -4.19
C ALA A 329 7.50 19.02 -4.59
N ALA A 330 6.28 18.65 -5.01
CA ALA A 330 5.23 19.62 -5.34
C ALA A 330 4.79 20.46 -4.12
N GLY A 331 4.65 19.83 -2.94
CA GLY A 331 4.40 20.55 -1.69
C GLY A 331 5.50 21.55 -1.35
N LEU A 332 6.77 21.14 -1.45
CA LEU A 332 7.92 22.00 -1.18
C LEU A 332 8.03 23.15 -2.20
N ALA A 333 7.73 22.88 -3.47
CA ALA A 333 7.64 23.89 -4.52
C ALA A 333 6.52 24.91 -4.23
N ALA A 334 5.38 24.47 -3.72
CA ALA A 334 4.30 25.37 -3.30
C ALA A 334 4.74 26.30 -2.14
N VAL A 335 5.53 25.78 -1.19
CA VAL A 335 6.11 26.61 -0.11
C VAL A 335 7.14 27.59 -0.66
N ALA A 336 8.04 27.16 -1.56
CA ALA A 336 8.98 28.05 -2.23
C ALA A 336 8.26 29.16 -3.02
N GLY A 337 7.20 28.79 -3.75
CA GLY A 337 6.34 29.73 -4.46
C GLY A 337 5.67 30.75 -3.51
N LEU A 338 5.22 30.31 -2.33
CA LEU A 338 4.67 31.22 -1.32
C LEU A 338 5.72 32.20 -0.79
N ASP A 339 6.96 31.76 -0.58
CA ASP A 339 8.07 32.64 -0.17
C ASP A 339 8.35 33.70 -1.25
N LEU A 340 8.42 33.27 -2.52
CA LEU A 340 8.61 34.16 -3.67
C LEU A 340 7.45 35.16 -3.84
N LEU A 341 6.20 34.72 -3.68
CA LEU A 341 5.02 35.59 -3.70
C LEU A 341 5.04 36.63 -2.58
N ARG A 342 5.71 36.34 -1.46
CA ARG A 342 5.97 37.31 -0.39
C ARG A 342 7.20 38.17 -0.62
N ARG A 343 7.80 38.10 -1.82
CA ARG A 343 9.05 38.76 -2.19
C ARG A 343 10.20 38.40 -1.25
N ARG A 344 10.24 37.14 -0.81
CA ARG A 344 11.32 36.58 0.01
C ARG A 344 12.00 35.43 -0.73
N PRO A 345 13.33 35.28 -0.62
CA PRO A 345 13.99 34.11 -1.15
C PRO A 345 13.51 32.85 -0.40
N PRO A 346 13.34 31.71 -1.08
CA PRO A 346 13.03 30.45 -0.43
C PRO A 346 14.05 30.13 0.66
N SER A 347 13.58 29.69 1.82
CA SER A 347 14.49 29.35 2.92
C SER A 347 15.44 28.21 2.57
N ARG A 348 16.63 28.17 3.18
CA ARG A 348 17.58 27.06 3.04
C ARG A 348 16.97 25.70 3.40
N ALA A 349 16.01 25.68 4.34
CA ALA A 349 15.27 24.49 4.71
C ALA A 349 14.42 23.95 3.55
N VAL A 350 13.69 24.83 2.85
CA VAL A 350 12.90 24.46 1.67
C VAL A 350 13.81 23.95 0.55
N LEU A 351 14.86 24.70 0.23
CA LEU A 351 15.79 24.34 -0.86
C LEU A 351 16.54 23.03 -0.56
N GLY A 352 17.02 22.84 0.67
CA GLY A 352 17.70 21.61 1.07
C GLY A 352 16.77 20.40 1.05
N ALA A 353 15.54 20.52 1.58
CA ALA A 353 14.57 19.43 1.55
C ALA A 353 14.13 19.10 0.11
N LEU A 354 13.96 20.12 -0.74
CA LEU A 354 13.62 19.95 -2.15
C LEU A 354 14.77 19.28 -2.91
N GLY A 355 16.02 19.70 -2.68
CA GLY A 355 17.20 19.09 -3.27
C GLY A 355 17.38 17.63 -2.89
N MET A 356 17.18 17.27 -1.61
CA MET A 356 17.22 15.86 -1.17
C MET A 356 16.09 15.03 -1.76
N THR A 357 14.88 15.61 -1.85
CA THR A 357 13.71 14.94 -2.45
C THR A 357 13.93 14.71 -3.95
N ALA A 358 14.45 15.72 -4.67
CA ALA A 358 14.78 15.63 -6.08
C ALA A 358 15.91 14.63 -6.34
N GLY A 359 16.97 14.65 -5.51
CA GLY A 359 18.05 13.66 -5.57
C GLY A 359 17.54 12.23 -5.36
N GLY A 360 16.68 12.01 -4.36
CA GLY A 360 16.03 10.72 -4.15
C GLY A 360 15.13 10.29 -5.32
N LEU A 361 14.40 11.23 -5.92
CA LEU A 361 13.56 10.95 -7.09
C LEU A 361 14.41 10.55 -8.31
N LEU A 362 15.50 11.26 -8.56
CA LEU A 362 16.45 10.94 -9.64
C LEU A 362 17.11 9.57 -9.41
N PHE A 363 17.54 9.29 -8.18
CA PHE A 363 18.09 7.97 -7.83
C PHE A 363 17.06 6.86 -8.05
N ALA A 364 15.81 7.05 -7.59
CA ALA A 364 14.75 6.08 -7.83
C ALA A 364 14.56 5.81 -9.31
N GLN A 365 14.39 6.89 -10.11
CA GLN A 365 14.10 6.77 -11.52
C GLN A 365 15.24 6.12 -12.31
N LEU A 366 16.49 6.49 -12.02
CA LEU A 366 17.65 6.04 -12.78
C LEU A 366 18.22 4.70 -12.29
N VAL A 367 18.23 4.46 -10.99
CA VAL A 367 18.86 3.28 -10.38
C VAL A 367 17.84 2.18 -10.08
N LEU A 368 16.75 2.50 -9.36
CA LEU A 368 15.76 1.47 -8.98
C LEU A 368 14.86 1.06 -10.14
N PHE A 369 14.53 2.00 -11.04
CA PHE A 369 13.65 1.76 -12.18
C PHE A 369 14.36 1.73 -13.54
N GLY A 370 15.69 1.91 -13.57
CA GLY A 370 16.49 1.81 -14.81
C GLY A 370 16.09 2.79 -15.91
N GLY A 371 15.54 3.95 -15.56
CA GLY A 371 15.03 4.95 -16.50
C GLY A 371 13.71 4.57 -17.19
N THR A 372 13.13 3.43 -16.84
CA THR A 372 11.91 2.92 -17.49
C THR A 372 10.65 3.62 -16.96
N ARG A 373 9.60 3.62 -17.78
CA ARG A 373 8.29 4.20 -17.42
C ARG A 373 7.43 3.25 -16.58
N ASN A 374 7.72 1.94 -16.58
CA ASN A 374 6.97 0.89 -15.88
C ASN A 374 5.44 1.02 -16.04
N GLY A 375 4.99 1.31 -17.26
CA GLY A 375 3.58 1.45 -17.58
C GLY A 375 2.91 2.73 -17.11
N LEU A 376 3.63 3.73 -16.57
CA LEU A 376 3.10 5.05 -16.21
C LEU A 376 3.29 6.04 -17.37
N VAL A 377 2.20 6.65 -17.81
CA VAL A 377 2.16 7.58 -18.96
C VAL A 377 1.23 8.76 -18.68
N VAL A 378 1.35 9.84 -19.46
CA VAL A 378 0.41 10.96 -19.40
C VAL A 378 -0.80 10.63 -20.27
N VAL A 379 -1.92 10.32 -19.62
CA VAL A 379 -3.21 10.04 -20.27
C VAL A 379 -4.29 10.72 -19.44
N PRO A 380 -4.62 11.99 -19.76
CA PRO A 380 -5.58 12.76 -19.00
C PRO A 380 -6.94 12.08 -18.93
N LEU A 381 -7.50 12.08 -17.73
CA LEU A 381 -8.79 11.49 -17.37
C LEU A 381 -8.87 9.99 -17.66
N SER A 382 -7.74 9.28 -17.77
CA SER A 382 -7.71 7.81 -17.96
C SER A 382 -8.53 7.07 -16.91
N VAL A 383 -8.42 7.54 -15.67
CA VAL A 383 -9.18 7.05 -14.54
C VAL A 383 -10.68 7.26 -14.76
N ALA A 384 -11.12 8.45 -15.16
CA ALA A 384 -12.53 8.73 -15.41
C ALA A 384 -13.08 7.93 -16.60
N ARG A 385 -12.29 7.75 -17.67
CA ARG A 385 -12.64 6.90 -18.81
C ARG A 385 -12.86 5.45 -18.38
N ARG A 386 -11.92 4.89 -17.61
CA ARG A 386 -12.05 3.52 -17.09
C ARG A 386 -13.21 3.38 -16.12
N THR A 387 -13.37 4.31 -15.18
CA THR A 387 -14.48 4.32 -14.23
C THR A 387 -15.81 4.38 -14.98
N TRP A 388 -15.94 5.21 -16.02
CA TRP A 388 -17.13 5.22 -16.87
C TRP A 388 -17.38 3.86 -17.54
N GLY A 389 -16.36 3.26 -18.18
CA GLY A 389 -16.49 1.96 -18.82
C GLY A 389 -16.99 0.87 -17.87
N MET A 390 -16.46 0.86 -16.64
CA MET A 390 -16.91 -0.08 -15.61
C MET A 390 -18.32 0.22 -15.10
N LEU A 391 -18.68 1.49 -14.88
CA LEU A 391 -20.02 1.86 -14.39
C LEU A 391 -21.11 1.60 -15.43
N ALA A 392 -20.80 1.76 -16.72
CA ALA A 392 -21.73 1.58 -17.83
C ALA A 392 -21.77 0.15 -18.41
N GLY A 393 -21.05 -0.82 -17.79
CA GLY A 393 -21.02 -2.20 -18.27
C GLY A 393 -20.26 -2.41 -19.60
N LEU A 394 -19.44 -1.44 -20.01
CA LEU A 394 -18.64 -1.47 -21.24
C LEU A 394 -17.24 -2.11 -21.03
N GLY A 395 -16.98 -2.63 -19.83
CA GLY A 395 -15.67 -3.13 -19.40
C GLY A 395 -14.70 -2.03 -18.97
N GLY A 396 -13.49 -2.42 -18.52
CA GLY A 396 -12.47 -1.51 -18.00
C GLY A 396 -11.67 -0.71 -19.04
N ARG A 397 -12.29 -0.38 -20.19
CA ARG A 397 -11.66 0.28 -21.34
C ARG A 397 -11.14 1.68 -20.99
N THR A 398 -9.93 2.01 -21.46
CA THR A 398 -9.28 3.32 -21.24
C THR A 398 -9.25 4.19 -22.50
N ASP A 399 -9.56 3.60 -23.65
CA ASP A 399 -9.58 4.21 -24.99
C ASP A 399 -10.90 4.91 -25.32
N LEU A 400 -11.84 5.01 -24.36
CA LEU A 400 -13.11 5.70 -24.57
C LEU A 400 -12.88 7.17 -24.92
N PRO A 401 -13.57 7.74 -25.93
CA PRO A 401 -13.41 9.13 -26.31
C PRO A 401 -13.80 10.07 -25.17
N LEU A 402 -13.23 11.27 -25.16
CA LEU A 402 -13.68 12.32 -24.25
C LEU A 402 -15.13 12.65 -24.60
N SER A 403 -16.03 12.37 -23.67
CA SER A 403 -17.48 12.41 -23.88
C SER A 403 -18.16 12.97 -22.63
N ALA A 404 -19.41 13.43 -22.77
CA ALA A 404 -20.17 13.97 -21.65
C ALA A 404 -20.21 13.04 -20.41
N PRO A 405 -20.33 11.70 -20.54
CA PRO A 405 -20.26 10.80 -19.39
C PRO A 405 -18.90 10.77 -18.68
N VAL A 406 -17.79 10.84 -19.43
CA VAL A 406 -16.43 10.90 -18.85
C VAL A 406 -16.24 12.19 -18.07
N LEU A 407 -16.74 13.31 -18.60
CA LEU A 407 -16.77 14.59 -17.88
C LEU A 407 -17.66 14.50 -16.64
N GLY A 408 -18.83 13.88 -16.73
CA GLY A 408 -19.72 13.62 -15.60
C GLY A 408 -19.04 12.81 -14.49
N VAL A 409 -18.31 11.74 -14.83
CA VAL A 409 -17.54 10.94 -13.85
C VAL A 409 -16.41 11.77 -13.24
N THR A 410 -15.74 12.61 -14.04
CA THR A 410 -14.72 13.54 -13.54
C THR A 410 -15.32 14.54 -12.56
N LEU A 411 -16.52 15.07 -12.84
CA LEU A 411 -17.25 15.96 -11.94
C LEU A 411 -17.68 15.25 -10.65
N ILE A 412 -18.13 13.98 -10.72
CA ILE A 412 -18.40 13.17 -9.53
C ILE A 412 -17.14 13.03 -8.68
N PHE A 413 -15.99 12.72 -9.29
CA PHE A 413 -14.72 12.62 -8.58
C PHE A 413 -14.32 13.95 -7.92
N ALA A 414 -14.42 15.06 -8.65
CA ALA A 414 -14.10 16.39 -8.14
C ALA A 414 -15.05 16.81 -7.00
N ALA A 415 -16.36 16.59 -7.16
CA ALA A 415 -17.36 16.87 -6.13
C ALA A 415 -17.15 16.00 -4.89
N GLY A 416 -16.83 14.71 -5.08
CA GLY A 416 -16.48 13.81 -3.99
C GLY A 416 -15.23 14.28 -3.23
N CYS A 417 -14.18 14.71 -3.94
CA CYS A 417 -13.00 15.31 -3.31
C CYS A 417 -13.36 16.59 -2.55
N ALA A 418 -14.16 17.47 -3.15
CA ALA A 418 -14.60 18.70 -2.52
C ALA A 418 -15.39 18.42 -1.23
N MET A 419 -16.29 17.43 -1.22
CA MET A 419 -17.04 17.01 -0.04
C MET A 419 -16.15 16.39 1.03
N ALA A 420 -15.31 15.41 0.66
CA ALA A 420 -14.40 14.74 1.59
C ALA A 420 -13.46 15.75 2.25
N TRP A 421 -12.95 16.73 1.50
CA TRP A 421 -11.94 17.66 1.99
C TRP A 421 -12.49 19.05 2.33
N CYS A 422 -13.80 19.28 2.32
CA CYS A 422 -14.41 20.61 2.51
C CYS A 422 -14.02 21.31 3.82
N GLY A 423 -13.65 20.56 4.86
CA GLY A 423 -13.12 21.13 6.10
C GLY A 423 -11.92 22.07 5.89
N VAL A 424 -11.12 21.85 4.83
CA VAL A 424 -10.02 22.75 4.41
C VAL A 424 -10.50 24.18 4.18
N LEU A 425 -11.73 24.37 3.69
CA LEU A 425 -12.31 25.70 3.43
C LEU A 425 -12.44 26.54 4.70
N GLY A 426 -12.48 25.92 5.89
CA GLY A 426 -12.39 26.65 7.16
C GLY A 426 -11.12 27.49 7.32
N LEU A 427 -10.04 27.13 6.61
CA LEU A 427 -8.79 27.91 6.59
C LEU A 427 -8.95 29.28 5.92
N LEU A 428 -9.92 29.45 5.01
CA LEU A 428 -10.23 30.75 4.38
C LEU A 428 -10.66 31.79 5.41
N ARG A 429 -11.23 31.35 6.54
CA ARG A 429 -11.59 32.24 7.65
C ARG A 429 -10.37 32.70 8.43
N ARG A 430 -9.23 32.00 8.39
CA ARG A 430 -7.98 32.41 9.05
C ARG A 430 -6.82 32.39 8.05
N PRO A 431 -6.71 33.41 7.16
CA PRO A 431 -5.67 33.45 6.14
C PRO A 431 -4.25 33.30 6.71
N ALA A 432 -3.99 33.81 7.92
CA ALA A 432 -2.71 33.65 8.60
C ALA A 432 -2.34 32.17 8.90
N VAL A 433 -3.33 31.32 9.17
CA VAL A 433 -3.11 29.87 9.36
C VAL A 433 -2.94 29.17 8.01
N ALA A 434 -3.76 29.53 7.01
CA ALA A 434 -3.66 29.00 5.65
C ALA A 434 -2.28 29.25 5.02
N ARG A 435 -1.64 30.35 5.43
CA ARG A 435 -0.34 30.84 4.97
C ARG A 435 0.86 30.24 5.72
N ARG A 436 0.65 29.36 6.68
CA ARG A 436 1.76 28.67 7.36
C ARG A 436 2.47 27.73 6.39
N PRO A 437 3.82 27.68 6.36
CA PRO A 437 4.56 26.82 5.45
C PRO A 437 4.12 25.35 5.53
N GLU A 438 3.87 24.81 6.73
CA GLU A 438 3.41 23.44 6.91
C GLU A 438 2.01 23.18 6.32
N VAL A 439 1.13 24.19 6.31
CA VAL A 439 -0.21 24.07 5.72
C VAL A 439 -0.11 24.10 4.19
N VAL A 440 0.68 25.02 3.65
CA VAL A 440 0.91 25.12 2.20
C VAL A 440 1.60 23.88 1.65
N LEU A 441 2.55 23.30 2.39
CA LEU A 441 3.18 22.02 2.05
C LEU A 441 2.13 20.92 1.85
N LEU A 442 1.27 20.70 2.86
CA LEU A 442 0.31 19.59 2.85
C LEU A 442 -0.81 19.82 1.81
N LEU A 443 -1.22 21.06 1.59
CA LEU A 443 -2.16 21.42 0.52
C LEU A 443 -1.54 21.23 -0.87
N GLY A 444 -0.28 21.62 -1.06
CA GLY A 444 0.45 21.41 -2.31
C GLY A 444 0.64 19.93 -2.63
N MET A 445 0.99 19.11 -1.63
CA MET A 445 1.00 17.64 -1.75
C MET A 445 -0.38 17.11 -2.16
N GLY A 446 -1.43 17.54 -1.46
CA GLY A 446 -2.82 17.16 -1.75
C GLY A 446 -3.25 17.46 -3.19
N ALA A 447 -2.99 18.69 -3.65
CA ALA A 447 -3.29 19.12 -5.01
C ALA A 447 -2.51 18.29 -6.04
N ALA A 448 -1.22 18.01 -5.79
CA ALA A 448 -0.40 17.19 -6.67
C ALA A 448 -0.89 15.74 -6.76
N GLY A 449 -1.33 15.13 -5.66
CA GLY A 449 -1.87 13.77 -5.67
C GLY A 449 -3.19 13.66 -6.46
N VAL A 450 -4.08 14.65 -6.33
CA VAL A 450 -5.31 14.75 -7.12
C VAL A 450 -4.97 14.96 -8.61
N ALA A 451 -4.08 15.89 -8.92
CA ALA A 451 -3.66 16.18 -10.29
C ALA A 451 -3.00 14.97 -10.95
N ALA A 452 -2.07 14.29 -10.28
CA ALA A 452 -1.42 13.09 -10.80
C ALA A 452 -2.43 11.97 -11.11
N THR A 453 -3.45 11.80 -10.27
CA THR A 453 -4.52 10.81 -10.50
C THR A 453 -5.35 11.14 -11.74
N LEU A 454 -5.59 12.43 -12.01
CA LEU A 454 -6.35 12.89 -13.17
C LEU A 454 -5.53 12.99 -14.45
N LEU A 455 -4.22 13.21 -14.37
CA LEU A 455 -3.35 13.44 -15.54
C LEU A 455 -2.66 12.16 -16.03
N LEU A 456 -2.37 11.23 -15.13
CA LEU A 456 -1.61 10.03 -15.45
C LEU A 456 -2.52 8.83 -15.75
N GLY A 457 -2.05 7.94 -16.62
CA GLY A 457 -2.61 6.62 -16.89
C GLY A 457 -1.60 5.53 -16.61
N THR A 458 -2.08 4.34 -16.26
CA THR A 458 -1.23 3.18 -15.97
C THR A 458 -1.63 1.95 -16.78
N ALA A 459 -0.64 1.09 -17.04
CA ALA A 459 -0.79 -0.12 -17.85
C ALA A 459 -1.71 -1.18 -17.24
N THR A 460 -1.71 -1.30 -15.92
CA THR A 460 -2.43 -2.37 -15.21
C THR A 460 -3.92 -2.04 -15.04
N GLY A 461 -4.76 -3.08 -14.99
CA GLY A 461 -6.18 -3.01 -14.58
C GLY A 461 -6.49 -2.26 -13.27
N ALA A 462 -5.51 -2.13 -12.37
CA ALA A 462 -5.70 -1.80 -10.95
C ALA A 462 -5.61 -0.31 -10.54
N PHE A 463 -5.80 0.65 -11.46
CA PHE A 463 -5.78 2.10 -11.15
C PHE A 463 -4.50 2.59 -10.44
N ASN A 464 -3.32 2.12 -10.86
CA ASN A 464 -2.07 2.39 -10.15
C ASN A 464 -1.71 3.89 -10.00
N GLN A 465 -2.26 4.78 -10.82
CA GLN A 465 -2.11 6.24 -10.65
C GLN A 465 -2.81 6.77 -9.39
N ALA A 466 -3.83 6.07 -8.87
CA ALA A 466 -4.51 6.47 -7.63
C ALA A 466 -3.59 6.35 -6.40
N TYR A 467 -2.47 5.62 -6.48
CA TYR A 467 -1.48 5.58 -5.40
C TYR A 467 -0.88 6.96 -5.09
N PHE A 468 -0.85 7.90 -6.04
CA PHE A 468 -0.46 9.29 -5.77
C PHE A 468 -1.48 10.00 -4.85
N TYR A 469 -2.77 9.73 -5.05
CA TYR A 469 -3.82 10.26 -4.19
C TYR A 469 -3.83 9.59 -2.81
N HIS A 470 -3.73 8.26 -2.74
CA HIS A 470 -3.63 7.52 -1.48
C HIS A 470 -2.44 7.97 -0.64
N ALA A 471 -1.32 8.32 -1.28
CA ALA A 471 -0.15 8.86 -0.62
C ALA A 471 -0.43 10.17 0.15
N VAL A 472 -1.41 10.96 -0.30
CA VAL A 472 -1.69 12.30 0.25
C VAL A 472 -2.99 12.40 1.06
N THR A 473 -3.87 11.41 0.94
CA THR A 473 -5.13 11.31 1.72
C THR A 473 -4.95 11.57 3.23
N PRO A 474 -3.95 11.00 3.93
CA PRO A 474 -3.79 11.21 5.37
C PRO A 474 -3.47 12.68 5.72
N TYR A 475 -2.75 13.36 4.84
CA TYR A 475 -2.36 14.76 5.02
C TYR A 475 -3.52 15.71 4.70
N LEU A 476 -4.32 15.38 3.67
CA LEU A 476 -5.59 16.06 3.40
C LEU A 476 -6.55 15.92 4.59
N ALA A 477 -6.66 14.74 5.20
CA ALA A 477 -7.46 14.53 6.40
C ALA A 477 -7.01 15.41 7.58
N ILE A 478 -5.69 15.56 7.79
CA ILE A 478 -5.15 16.48 8.81
C ILE A 478 -5.53 17.94 8.48
N MET A 479 -5.47 18.35 7.21
CA MET A 479 -5.87 19.69 6.77
C MET A 479 -7.37 19.93 6.93
N THR A 480 -8.21 18.94 6.62
CA THR A 480 -9.65 18.96 6.86
C THR A 480 -9.95 19.10 8.35
N ALA A 481 -9.30 18.34 9.22
CA ALA A 481 -9.45 18.45 10.67
C ALA A 481 -9.01 19.82 11.20
N LEU A 482 -7.89 20.36 10.70
CA LEU A 482 -7.40 21.69 11.06
C LEU A 482 -8.40 22.78 10.65
N GLY A 483 -8.81 22.81 9.38
CA GLY A 483 -9.73 23.81 8.86
C GLY A 483 -11.12 23.72 9.50
N PHE A 484 -11.63 22.50 9.71
CA PHE A 484 -12.89 22.27 10.41
C PHE A 484 -12.83 22.77 11.86
N GLY A 485 -11.74 22.48 12.58
CA GLY A 485 -11.53 22.99 13.94
C GLY A 485 -11.35 24.51 14.02
N VAL A 486 -10.82 25.15 12.96
CA VAL A 486 -10.81 26.62 12.84
C VAL A 486 -12.22 27.17 12.67
N LEU A 487 -13.01 26.52 11.81
CA LEU A 487 -14.38 26.93 11.49
C LEU A 487 -15.30 26.82 12.71
N LEU A 488 -15.34 25.67 13.37
CA LEU A 488 -16.19 25.45 14.55
C LEU A 488 -15.91 26.44 15.69
N ARG A 489 -14.62 26.72 15.96
CA ARG A 489 -14.23 27.67 17.01
C ARG A 489 -14.61 29.10 16.66
N ARG A 490 -14.46 29.50 15.39
CA ARG A 490 -14.79 30.87 14.96
C ARG A 490 -16.29 31.13 15.03
N GLU A 491 -17.08 30.18 14.54
CA GLU A 491 -18.54 30.29 14.49
C GLU A 491 -19.21 29.88 15.82
N ARG A 492 -18.42 29.48 16.83
CA ARG A 492 -18.86 29.03 18.16
C ARG A 492 -19.90 27.90 18.07
N ILE A 493 -19.71 26.98 17.13
CA ILE A 493 -20.60 25.84 16.94
C ILE A 493 -20.30 24.79 18.03
N PRO A 494 -21.29 24.38 18.83
CA PRO A 494 -21.09 23.33 19.81
C PRO A 494 -20.82 22.00 19.11
N ALA A 495 -19.97 21.16 19.71
CA ALA A 495 -19.57 19.88 19.15
C ALA A 495 -20.78 18.97 18.85
N VAL A 496 -21.83 19.04 19.69
CA VAL A 496 -23.09 18.30 19.50
C VAL A 496 -23.78 18.73 18.21
N ALA A 497 -23.92 20.04 17.95
CA ALA A 497 -24.54 20.51 16.70
C ALA A 497 -23.73 20.10 15.47
N ALA A 498 -22.40 20.18 15.54
CA ALA A 498 -21.53 19.69 14.46
C ALA A 498 -21.68 18.18 14.24
N ALA A 499 -21.79 17.39 15.32
CA ALA A 499 -22.01 15.95 15.25
C ALA A 499 -23.40 15.62 14.69
N CYS A 500 -24.46 16.32 15.10
CA CYS A 500 -25.80 16.18 14.54
C CYS A 500 -25.84 16.54 13.06
N ALA A 501 -25.16 17.62 12.64
CA ALA A 501 -25.06 17.98 11.22
C ALA A 501 -24.31 16.91 10.42
N ALA A 502 -23.19 16.39 10.94
CA ALA A 502 -22.46 15.29 10.31
C ALA A 502 -23.31 14.01 10.22
N ALA A 503 -24.04 13.67 11.28
CA ALA A 503 -24.98 12.54 11.28
C ALA A 503 -26.13 12.75 10.29
N GLY A 504 -26.66 13.96 10.19
CA GLY A 504 -27.68 14.33 9.19
C GLY A 504 -27.17 14.21 7.76
N GLY A 505 -25.93 14.66 7.49
CA GLY A 505 -25.29 14.48 6.18
C GLY A 505 -25.04 13.02 5.83
N LEU A 506 -24.61 12.21 6.81
CA LEU A 506 -24.48 10.75 6.66
C LEU A 506 -25.84 10.11 6.37
N ALA A 507 -26.88 10.45 7.15
CA ALA A 507 -28.23 9.94 6.96
C ALA A 507 -28.82 10.34 5.60
N ALA A 508 -28.59 11.58 5.14
CA ALA A 508 -28.98 12.03 3.81
C ALA A 508 -28.29 11.22 2.71
N ALA A 509 -26.98 10.98 2.83
CA ALA A 509 -26.24 10.18 1.85
C ALA A 509 -26.72 8.71 1.82
N VAL A 510 -27.04 8.11 2.99
CA VAL A 510 -27.66 6.79 3.08
C VAL A 510 -29.07 6.78 2.49
N GLY A 511 -29.88 7.79 2.79
CA GLY A 511 -31.23 7.95 2.27
C GLY A 511 -31.24 8.07 0.75
N ILE A 512 -30.39 8.92 0.17
CA ILE A 512 -30.22 9.08 -1.27
C ILE A 512 -29.85 7.74 -1.93
N ARG A 513 -28.91 7.01 -1.35
CA ARG A 513 -28.53 5.69 -1.83
C ARG A 513 -29.72 4.73 -1.86
N VAL A 514 -30.49 4.65 -0.77
CA VAL A 514 -31.64 3.75 -0.65
C VAL A 514 -32.75 4.15 -1.61
N ILE A 515 -33.08 5.44 -1.67
CA ILE A 515 -34.15 5.97 -2.53
C ILE A 515 -33.80 5.83 -4.01
N CYS A 516 -32.57 6.16 -4.40
CA CYS A 516 -32.18 6.06 -5.80
C CYS A 516 -31.95 4.61 -6.25
N GLY A 517 -31.52 3.70 -5.36
CA GLY A 517 -31.44 2.27 -5.63
C GLY A 517 -30.48 1.85 -6.76
N VAL A 518 -29.66 2.76 -7.30
CA VAL A 518 -28.83 2.52 -8.50
C VAL A 518 -27.74 1.50 -8.21
N ARG A 519 -27.78 0.36 -8.90
CA ARG A 519 -26.73 -0.68 -8.86
C ARG A 519 -25.81 -0.56 -10.07
N VAL A 520 -24.52 -0.75 -9.86
CA VAL A 520 -23.49 -0.67 -10.92
C VAL A 520 -22.79 -2.02 -11.12
N PRO A 521 -22.40 -2.42 -12.34
CA PRO A 521 -22.65 -1.73 -13.62
C PRO A 521 -24.14 -1.61 -13.95
N VAL A 522 -24.53 -0.48 -14.55
CA VAL A 522 -25.90 -0.31 -15.06
C VAL A 522 -26.09 -1.09 -16.37
N PRO A 523 -27.31 -1.49 -16.73
CA PRO A 523 -27.58 -2.12 -18.01
C PRO A 523 -27.13 -1.25 -19.20
N PRO A 524 -26.70 -1.86 -20.33
CA PRO A 524 -26.38 -1.12 -21.54
C PRO A 524 -27.51 -0.16 -21.95
N GLY A 525 -27.17 1.04 -22.39
CA GLY A 525 -28.14 2.09 -22.75
C GLY A 525 -28.69 2.91 -21.57
N GLN A 526 -28.48 2.49 -20.32
CA GLN A 526 -28.97 3.21 -19.12
C GLN A 526 -27.88 4.02 -18.40
N GLY A 527 -26.81 4.38 -19.09
CA GLY A 527 -25.63 5.04 -18.52
C GLY A 527 -25.93 6.33 -17.73
N GLY A 528 -27.02 7.04 -18.07
CA GLY A 528 -27.45 8.24 -17.35
C GLY A 528 -27.81 8.00 -15.88
N LEU A 529 -28.30 6.80 -15.52
CA LEU A 529 -28.70 6.46 -14.15
C LEU A 529 -27.54 6.53 -13.15
N VAL A 530 -26.30 6.39 -13.62
CA VAL A 530 -25.07 6.51 -12.82
C VAL A 530 -24.95 7.89 -12.16
N PHE A 531 -25.55 8.93 -12.77
CA PHE A 531 -25.49 10.31 -12.26
C PHE A 531 -26.63 10.65 -11.30
N LEU A 532 -27.75 9.89 -11.32
CA LEU A 532 -28.96 10.20 -10.56
C LEU A 532 -28.71 10.42 -9.06
N PRO A 533 -28.01 9.53 -8.31
CA PRO A 533 -27.79 9.74 -6.88
C PRO A 533 -26.99 11.01 -6.57
N TYR A 534 -26.07 11.38 -7.46
CA TYR A 534 -25.24 12.58 -7.30
C TYR A 534 -26.00 13.86 -7.66
N LEU A 535 -26.91 13.80 -8.63
CA LEU A 535 -27.84 14.90 -8.94
C LEU A 535 -28.82 15.15 -7.77
N VAL A 536 -29.37 14.08 -7.19
CA VAL A 536 -30.23 14.20 -5.99
C VAL A 536 -29.43 14.78 -4.82
N LEU A 537 -28.20 14.34 -4.59
CA LEU A 537 -27.32 14.93 -3.58
C LEU A 537 -27.08 16.42 -3.83
N ALA A 538 -26.80 16.82 -5.07
CA ALA A 538 -26.62 18.21 -5.44
C ALA A 538 -27.89 19.04 -5.19
N ALA A 539 -29.07 18.51 -5.53
CA ALA A 539 -30.35 19.16 -5.25
C ALA A 539 -30.60 19.32 -3.74
N VAL A 540 -30.37 18.27 -2.94
CA VAL A 540 -30.49 18.33 -1.47
C VAL A 540 -29.53 19.36 -0.88
N ALA A 541 -28.28 19.39 -1.34
CA ALA A 541 -27.30 20.38 -0.89
C ALA A 541 -27.70 21.81 -1.28
N ALA A 542 -28.24 22.02 -2.49
CA ALA A 542 -28.72 23.31 -2.95
C ALA A 542 -29.94 23.80 -2.16
N LEU A 543 -30.90 22.91 -1.85
CA LEU A 543 -32.06 23.23 -1.02
C LEU A 543 -31.64 23.58 0.42
N ALA A 544 -30.71 22.82 1.01
CA ALA A 544 -30.16 23.12 2.32
C ALA A 544 -29.46 24.48 2.36
N ALA A 545 -28.62 24.78 1.36
CA ALA A 545 -27.97 26.07 1.24
C ALA A 545 -28.98 27.22 1.02
N GLY A 546 -29.97 27.03 0.15
CA GLY A 546 -31.03 28.01 -0.14
C GLY A 546 -31.90 28.32 1.07
N GLY A 547 -32.35 27.29 1.80
CA GLY A 547 -33.11 27.47 3.04
C GLY A 547 -32.31 28.23 4.10
N MET A 548 -31.02 27.95 4.23
CA MET A 548 -30.14 28.68 5.15
C MET A 548 -29.93 30.14 4.77
N LEU A 549 -29.83 30.45 3.46
CA LEU A 549 -29.75 31.83 2.97
C LEU A 549 -31.07 32.58 3.21
N ALA A 550 -32.21 31.92 2.99
CA ALA A 550 -33.55 32.47 3.19
C ALA A 550 -33.84 32.80 4.67
N LEU A 551 -33.34 31.98 5.60
CA LEU A 551 -33.48 32.20 7.04
C LEU A 551 -32.62 33.38 7.57
N ARG A 552 -31.82 34.05 6.71
CA ARG A 552 -30.93 35.19 7.05
C ARG A 552 -30.05 34.95 8.29
N GLU A 553 -29.75 33.69 8.59
CA GLU A 553 -28.95 33.28 9.74
C GLU A 553 -27.49 33.76 9.56
N ARG A 554 -26.93 34.37 10.63
CA ARG A 554 -25.51 34.74 10.78
C ARG A 554 -24.57 33.57 10.41
N PRO A 555 -23.26 33.74 10.10
CA PRO A 555 -22.31 32.76 9.46
C PRO A 555 -22.18 31.32 10.00
N ARG A 556 -22.99 30.91 10.97
CA ARG A 556 -23.24 29.56 11.48
C ARG A 556 -23.69 28.50 10.46
N PRO A 557 -24.52 28.78 9.42
CA PRO A 557 -25.03 27.73 8.55
C PRO A 557 -23.94 27.10 7.69
N TRP A 558 -22.97 27.91 7.25
CA TRP A 558 -21.82 27.42 6.50
C TRP A 558 -21.03 26.33 7.27
N ALA A 559 -20.84 26.52 8.58
CA ALA A 559 -20.12 25.53 9.41
C ALA A 559 -20.87 24.21 9.54
N LEU A 560 -22.20 24.26 9.63
CA LEU A 560 -23.06 23.08 9.68
C LEU A 560 -23.12 22.36 8.33
N LEU A 561 -23.12 23.10 7.20
CA LEU A 561 -23.02 22.52 5.86
C LEU A 561 -21.70 21.78 5.65
N VAL A 562 -20.58 22.36 6.09
CA VAL A 562 -19.28 21.67 6.05
C VAL A 562 -19.30 20.42 6.92
N ALA A 563 -19.89 20.48 8.12
CA ALA A 563 -20.04 19.30 8.98
C ALA A 563 -20.88 18.20 8.31
N ALA A 564 -22.01 18.57 7.69
CA ALA A 564 -22.87 17.66 6.94
C ALA A 564 -22.16 17.05 5.72
N ALA A 565 -21.40 17.85 4.96
CA ALA A 565 -20.63 17.37 3.81
C ALA A 565 -19.52 16.39 4.21
N VAL A 566 -18.80 16.66 5.30
CA VAL A 566 -17.82 15.70 5.89
C VAL A 566 -18.54 14.42 6.33
N GLY A 567 -19.70 14.54 6.97
CA GLY A 567 -20.54 13.40 7.35
C GLY A 567 -20.96 12.55 6.17
N ALA A 568 -21.45 13.18 5.09
CA ALA A 568 -21.80 12.50 3.84
C ALA A 568 -20.58 11.81 3.21
N GLY A 569 -19.41 12.46 3.21
CA GLY A 569 -18.16 11.87 2.72
C GLY A 569 -17.71 10.65 3.54
N SER A 570 -17.99 10.61 4.84
CA SER A 570 -17.65 9.47 5.70
C SER A 570 -18.37 8.17 5.33
N LEU A 571 -19.51 8.27 4.63
CA LEU A 571 -20.27 7.12 4.14
C LEU A 571 -19.42 6.21 3.24
N GLY A 572 -18.54 6.79 2.41
CA GLY A 572 -17.78 6.04 1.41
C GLY A 572 -16.89 4.94 2.00
N ALA A 573 -16.14 5.24 3.05
CA ALA A 573 -15.25 4.26 3.68
C ALA A 573 -16.01 3.29 4.59
N TRP A 574 -17.02 3.78 5.31
CA TRP A 574 -17.82 2.96 6.22
C TRP A 574 -18.68 1.94 5.47
N GLN A 575 -19.36 2.37 4.41
CA GLN A 575 -20.21 1.51 3.59
C GLN A 575 -19.42 0.36 2.97
N ALA A 576 -18.28 0.65 2.34
CA ALA A 576 -17.46 -0.38 1.73
C ALA A 576 -17.04 -1.44 2.77
N ARG A 577 -16.74 -1.04 4.00
CA ARG A 577 -16.30 -1.95 5.08
C ARG A 577 -17.44 -2.73 5.70
N VAL A 578 -18.51 -2.06 6.13
CA VAL A 578 -19.66 -2.73 6.75
C VAL A 578 -20.35 -3.65 5.76
N TRP A 579 -20.48 -3.25 4.49
CA TRP A 579 -21.13 -4.07 3.48
C TRP A 579 -20.39 -5.40 3.25
N LEU A 580 -19.06 -5.36 3.10
CA LEU A 580 -18.26 -6.58 2.91
C LEU A 580 -18.26 -7.48 4.15
N LEU A 581 -18.38 -6.90 5.35
CA LEU A 581 -18.54 -7.68 6.58
C LEU A 581 -19.93 -8.33 6.68
N ALA A 582 -20.98 -7.61 6.34
CA ALA A 582 -22.37 -8.08 6.43
C ALA A 582 -22.72 -9.08 5.31
N HIS A 583 -22.05 -9.00 4.16
CA HIS A 583 -22.29 -9.87 3.01
C HIS A 583 -20.97 -10.50 2.53
N PRO A 584 -20.46 -11.53 3.23
CA PRO A 584 -19.29 -12.27 2.78
C PRO A 584 -19.49 -12.79 1.35
N GLY A 585 -18.57 -12.46 0.44
CA GLY A 585 -18.69 -12.81 -0.98
C GLY A 585 -19.34 -11.73 -1.85
N ALA A 586 -19.92 -10.67 -1.29
CA ALA A 586 -20.38 -9.49 -2.04
C ALA A 586 -19.23 -8.54 -2.43
N GLU A 587 -18.03 -9.08 -2.61
CA GLU A 587 -16.90 -8.33 -3.15
C GLU A 587 -17.29 -7.76 -4.51
N PRO A 588 -16.85 -6.53 -4.86
CA PRO A 588 -17.09 -6.00 -6.20
C PRO A 588 -16.63 -7.03 -7.24
N ARG A 589 -17.40 -7.23 -8.33
CA ARG A 589 -17.07 -8.20 -9.39
C ARG A 589 -15.60 -8.14 -9.81
N MET A 590 -15.02 -6.93 -9.87
CA MET A 590 -13.60 -6.73 -10.13
C MET A 590 -12.70 -7.54 -9.18
N TYR A 591 -12.98 -7.65 -7.89
CA TYR A 591 -12.18 -8.47 -6.96
C TYR A 591 -12.48 -9.98 -7.07
N GLN A 592 -13.72 -10.34 -7.42
CA GLN A 592 -14.10 -11.74 -7.68
C GLN A 592 -13.40 -12.28 -8.94
N ASP A 593 -13.37 -11.48 -10.01
CA ASP A 593 -12.67 -11.78 -11.27
C ASP A 593 -11.15 -11.88 -11.09
N HIS A 594 -10.62 -11.62 -9.90
CA HIS A 594 -9.19 -11.66 -9.57
C HIS A 594 -8.79 -12.89 -8.75
N ARG A 595 -9.74 -13.77 -8.42
CA ARG A 595 -9.50 -15.04 -7.73
C ARG A 595 -9.86 -16.21 -8.66
N PRO A 596 -9.01 -17.25 -8.77
CA PRO A 596 -9.42 -18.46 -9.48
C PRO A 596 -10.54 -19.16 -8.71
N PRO A 597 -11.53 -19.76 -9.40
CA PRO A 597 -12.49 -20.67 -8.78
C PRO A 597 -11.76 -21.78 -8.01
N PRO A 598 -12.21 -22.15 -6.80
CA PRO A 598 -11.55 -23.17 -5.99
C PRO A 598 -11.33 -24.50 -6.73
N GLU A 599 -12.25 -24.85 -7.64
CA GLU A 599 -12.23 -26.09 -8.41
C GLU A 599 -11.09 -26.12 -9.45
N LEU A 600 -10.60 -24.95 -9.86
CA LEU A 600 -9.52 -24.83 -10.85
C LEU A 600 -8.13 -24.81 -10.20
N VAL A 601 -8.05 -24.64 -8.88
CA VAL A 601 -6.79 -24.65 -8.14
C VAL A 601 -6.26 -26.10 -8.06
N PRO A 602 -5.08 -26.40 -8.65
CA PRO A 602 -4.54 -27.76 -8.67
C PRO A 602 -4.20 -28.25 -7.26
N GLY A 603 -4.43 -29.53 -6.97
CA GLY A 603 -3.95 -30.19 -5.77
C GLY A 603 -2.42 -30.31 -5.76
N GLY A 604 -1.79 -30.15 -4.60
CA GLY A 604 -0.37 -30.50 -4.39
C GLY A 604 0.69 -29.45 -4.74
N ALA A 605 0.31 -28.29 -5.31
CA ALA A 605 1.28 -27.24 -5.69
C ALA A 605 2.17 -26.77 -4.51
N LEU A 606 1.59 -26.57 -3.32
CA LEU A 606 2.35 -26.18 -2.12
C LEU A 606 3.34 -27.27 -1.67
N ALA A 607 2.98 -28.55 -1.81
CA ALA A 607 3.83 -29.66 -1.42
C ALA A 607 5.03 -29.79 -2.37
N VAL A 608 4.78 -29.76 -3.69
CA VAL A 608 5.82 -29.75 -4.72
C VAL A 608 6.76 -28.56 -4.56
N ALA A 609 6.23 -27.36 -4.38
CA ALA A 609 7.04 -26.16 -4.24
C ALA A 609 7.91 -26.20 -2.98
N ARG A 610 7.37 -26.63 -1.83
CA ARG A 610 8.16 -26.78 -0.60
C ARG A 610 9.22 -27.87 -0.70
N TRP A 611 8.91 -28.99 -1.37
CA TRP A 611 9.91 -30.02 -1.65
C TRP A 611 11.03 -29.46 -2.53
N LEU A 612 10.69 -28.77 -3.61
CA LEU A 612 11.67 -28.17 -4.51
C LEU A 612 12.55 -27.16 -3.77
N ARG A 613 11.97 -26.31 -2.92
CA ARG A 613 12.72 -25.39 -2.05
C ARG A 613 13.75 -26.10 -1.16
N ALA A 614 13.45 -27.31 -0.70
CA ALA A 614 14.32 -28.09 0.18
C ALA A 614 15.38 -28.91 -0.58
N HIS A 615 15.16 -29.21 -1.87
CA HIS A 615 15.99 -30.14 -2.66
C HIS A 615 16.67 -29.50 -3.88
N SER A 616 16.67 -28.17 -3.99
CA SER A 616 17.33 -27.42 -5.06
C SER A 616 18.15 -26.25 -4.51
N GLY A 617 19.13 -25.75 -5.27
CA GLY A 617 19.88 -24.56 -4.91
C GLY A 617 19.05 -23.29 -5.13
N PRO A 618 19.21 -22.22 -4.32
CA PRO A 618 18.45 -20.97 -4.50
C PRO A 618 18.66 -20.31 -5.88
N GLY A 619 19.81 -20.53 -6.50
CA GLY A 619 20.13 -20.05 -7.84
C GLY A 619 19.68 -20.97 -9.00
N ASP A 620 19.07 -22.12 -8.70
CA ASP A 620 18.53 -23.01 -9.74
C ASP A 620 17.34 -22.36 -10.45
N VAL A 621 17.23 -22.61 -11.76
CA VAL A 621 16.11 -22.16 -12.60
C VAL A 621 15.16 -23.31 -12.86
N VAL A 622 13.88 -23.03 -12.74
CA VAL A 622 12.78 -23.98 -12.95
C VAL A 622 12.03 -23.62 -14.22
N ALA A 623 11.61 -24.59 -15.04
CA ALA A 623 10.64 -24.39 -16.12
C ALA A 623 9.30 -25.00 -15.75
N THR A 624 8.20 -24.43 -16.25
CA THR A 624 6.84 -24.88 -15.97
C THR A 624 5.93 -24.69 -17.18
N ASN A 625 4.90 -25.53 -17.29
CA ASN A 625 3.84 -25.42 -18.29
C ASN A 625 2.69 -24.49 -17.85
N VAL A 626 2.75 -23.93 -16.63
CA VAL A 626 1.70 -23.08 -16.09
C VAL A 626 2.20 -21.64 -16.02
N TYR A 627 1.67 -20.79 -16.89
CA TYR A 627 1.96 -19.35 -16.88
C TYR A 627 0.75 -18.43 -17.10
N CYS A 628 -0.43 -19.01 -17.34
CA CYS A 628 -1.71 -18.32 -17.32
C CYS A 628 -2.40 -18.59 -15.98
N ARG A 629 -3.19 -17.62 -15.52
CA ARG A 629 -4.04 -17.79 -14.36
C ARG A 629 -5.05 -18.92 -14.64
N TRP A 630 -5.22 -19.82 -13.68
CA TRP A 630 -6.13 -20.96 -13.81
C TRP A 630 -7.55 -20.51 -14.20
N GLY A 631 -8.07 -21.09 -15.28
CA GLY A 631 -9.40 -20.79 -15.83
C GLY A 631 -9.47 -19.58 -16.74
N VAL A 632 -8.34 -18.93 -17.04
CA VAL A 632 -8.25 -17.78 -17.95
C VAL A 632 -7.06 -17.95 -18.89
N GLU A 633 -7.02 -19.07 -19.59
CA GLU A 633 -6.00 -19.41 -20.57
C GLU A 633 -6.28 -18.78 -21.95
N ASN A 634 -7.54 -18.45 -22.24
CA ASN A 634 -7.98 -17.93 -23.54
C ASN A 634 -8.95 -16.74 -23.43
N PRO A 635 -8.48 -15.49 -23.61
CA PRO A 635 -7.07 -15.09 -23.75
C PRO A 635 -6.30 -15.27 -22.43
N CYS A 636 -5.00 -15.62 -22.51
CA CYS A 636 -4.16 -15.88 -21.35
C CYS A 636 -4.04 -14.66 -20.43
N ASP A 637 -4.46 -14.78 -19.18
CA ASP A 637 -4.14 -13.83 -18.11
C ASP A 637 -2.78 -14.20 -17.49
N SER A 638 -1.72 -13.50 -17.90
CA SER A 638 -0.33 -13.80 -17.53
C SER A 638 0.09 -13.40 -16.10
N ARG A 639 -0.88 -13.34 -15.17
CA ARG A 639 -0.70 -13.04 -13.73
C ARG A 639 -0.63 -14.30 -12.87
N GLN A 640 0.27 -15.21 -13.23
CA GLN A 640 0.49 -16.47 -12.51
C GLN A 640 1.87 -16.47 -11.84
N TYR A 641 1.95 -16.73 -10.54
CA TYR A 641 3.16 -16.43 -9.75
C TYR A 641 3.43 -17.42 -8.60
N TRP A 642 2.73 -18.56 -8.55
CA TRP A 642 2.71 -19.42 -7.36
C TRP A 642 3.98 -20.26 -7.15
N LEU A 643 4.57 -20.81 -8.21
CA LEU A 643 5.75 -21.65 -8.18
C LEU A 643 6.98 -20.87 -7.72
N SER A 644 7.28 -19.73 -8.36
CA SER A 644 8.38 -18.85 -7.96
C SER A 644 8.24 -18.38 -6.51
N ALA A 645 7.00 -18.06 -6.09
CA ALA A 645 6.68 -17.64 -4.74
C ALA A 645 6.88 -18.73 -3.67
N LEU A 646 6.36 -19.93 -3.91
CA LEU A 646 6.35 -21.01 -2.91
C LEU A 646 7.64 -21.84 -2.92
N ALA A 647 8.25 -22.04 -4.09
CA ALA A 647 9.51 -22.76 -4.20
C ALA A 647 10.71 -21.89 -3.82
N GLU A 648 10.52 -20.57 -3.77
CA GLU A 648 11.58 -19.58 -3.59
C GLU A 648 12.70 -19.77 -4.63
N ARG A 649 12.33 -20.04 -5.89
CA ARG A 649 13.24 -20.23 -7.03
C ARG A 649 12.87 -19.33 -8.18
N ARG A 650 13.84 -19.01 -9.03
CA ARG A 650 13.57 -18.32 -10.28
C ARG A 650 12.94 -19.28 -11.27
N VAL A 651 11.91 -18.82 -11.96
CA VAL A 651 11.23 -19.59 -13.00
C VAL A 651 11.57 -18.98 -14.35
N LEU A 652 11.80 -19.83 -15.36
CA LEU A 652 12.10 -19.43 -16.72
C LEU A 652 11.03 -18.47 -17.23
N VAL A 653 9.77 -18.92 -17.21
CA VAL A 653 8.56 -18.13 -17.43
C VAL A 653 7.41 -18.73 -16.62
N GLU A 654 6.83 -17.95 -15.70
CA GLU A 654 5.59 -18.32 -14.96
C GLU A 654 4.52 -17.23 -15.03
N GLY A 655 4.91 -15.99 -15.32
CA GLY A 655 3.98 -14.88 -15.39
C GLY A 655 4.74 -13.59 -15.67
N TRP A 656 4.31 -12.85 -16.68
CA TRP A 656 5.10 -11.75 -17.26
C TRP A 656 4.36 -10.43 -17.34
N THR A 657 3.12 -10.34 -16.82
CA THR A 657 2.35 -9.08 -16.79
C THR A 657 3.17 -7.94 -16.18
N TYR A 658 3.86 -8.18 -15.07
CA TYR A 658 4.66 -7.16 -14.35
C TYR A 658 6.13 -7.11 -14.75
N ALA A 659 6.57 -7.91 -15.72
CA ALA A 659 7.94 -7.82 -16.21
C ALA A 659 8.15 -6.50 -16.96
N THR A 660 9.27 -5.83 -16.70
CA THR A 660 9.56 -4.50 -17.26
C THR A 660 9.48 -4.45 -18.78
N PRO A 661 9.96 -5.45 -19.56
CA PRO A 661 9.85 -5.39 -21.01
C PRO A 661 8.41 -5.44 -21.52
N ASN A 662 7.48 -6.05 -20.79
CA ASN A 662 6.05 -6.05 -21.13
C ASN A 662 5.40 -4.70 -20.80
N LEU A 663 5.67 -4.18 -19.59
CA LEU A 663 5.21 -2.85 -19.15
C LEU A 663 5.71 -1.71 -20.04
N ALA A 664 6.95 -1.80 -20.54
CA ALA A 664 7.55 -0.80 -21.41
C ALA A 664 6.94 -0.76 -22.81
N ARG A 665 6.43 -1.91 -23.29
CA ARG A 665 5.80 -2.04 -24.62
C ARG A 665 4.31 -1.74 -24.61
N TRP A 666 3.67 -1.68 -23.44
CA TRP A 666 2.23 -1.45 -23.32
C TRP A 666 1.81 -0.09 -23.87
N ARG A 667 0.62 -0.04 -24.47
CA ARG A 667 -0.01 1.19 -24.97
C ARG A 667 -1.41 1.39 -24.37
N PRO A 668 -1.83 2.66 -24.16
CA PRO A 668 -3.21 2.96 -23.75
C PRO A 668 -4.23 2.27 -24.64
N GLY A 669 -5.25 1.65 -24.03
CA GLY A 669 -6.26 0.83 -24.71
C GLY A 669 -5.98 -0.67 -24.70
N GLU A 670 -4.73 -1.11 -24.51
CA GLU A 670 -4.38 -2.53 -24.39
C GLU A 670 -4.69 -3.06 -22.98
N ILE A 671 -5.14 -4.32 -22.90
CA ILE A 671 -5.23 -5.08 -21.64
C ILE A 671 -3.86 -5.71 -21.38
N LEU A 672 -3.13 -5.18 -20.41
CA LEU A 672 -1.75 -5.60 -20.11
C LEU A 672 -1.66 -7.09 -19.78
N GLU A 673 -2.65 -7.58 -19.06
CA GLU A 673 -2.73 -8.95 -18.55
C GLU A 673 -2.76 -10.00 -19.69
N HIS A 674 -3.37 -9.63 -20.84
CA HIS A 674 -3.52 -10.48 -22.02
C HIS A 674 -2.41 -10.31 -23.06
N ARG A 675 -1.39 -9.50 -22.77
CA ARG A 675 -0.31 -9.30 -23.72
C ARG A 675 0.54 -10.57 -23.84
N PRO A 676 0.90 -10.98 -25.07
CA PRO A 676 1.78 -12.12 -25.26
C PRO A 676 3.18 -11.83 -24.71
N HIS A 677 3.92 -12.89 -24.38
CA HIS A 677 5.32 -12.78 -24.00
C HIS A 677 6.13 -12.10 -25.11
N TRP A 678 7.02 -11.16 -24.75
CA TRP A 678 7.75 -10.37 -25.76
C TRP A 678 8.83 -11.19 -26.48
N ASP A 679 9.41 -12.18 -25.79
CA ASP A 679 10.40 -13.10 -26.33
C ASP A 679 9.68 -14.39 -26.76
N ARG A 680 9.30 -14.42 -28.05
CA ARG A 680 8.54 -15.52 -28.64
C ARG A 680 9.34 -16.82 -28.72
N GLN A 681 10.66 -16.72 -28.86
CA GLN A 681 11.52 -17.90 -28.94
C GLN A 681 11.62 -18.60 -27.59
N ARG A 682 11.78 -17.82 -26.51
CA ARG A 682 11.83 -18.37 -25.15
C ARG A 682 10.55 -19.07 -24.75
N ILE A 683 9.39 -18.45 -24.98
CA ILE A 683 8.10 -19.07 -24.63
C ILE A 683 7.84 -20.32 -25.48
N ALA A 684 8.13 -20.27 -26.78
CA ALA A 684 7.96 -21.44 -27.65
C ALA A 684 8.86 -22.61 -27.22
N LEU A 685 10.13 -22.35 -26.87
CA LEU A 685 11.03 -23.39 -26.38
C LEU A 685 10.57 -23.99 -25.03
N ASN A 686 10.05 -23.15 -24.12
CA ASN A 686 9.44 -23.63 -22.88
C ASN A 686 8.26 -24.55 -23.19
N ASP A 687 7.33 -24.10 -24.04
CA ASP A 687 6.12 -24.85 -24.38
C ASP A 687 6.43 -26.17 -25.09
N THR A 688 7.41 -26.20 -26.01
CA THR A 688 7.85 -27.43 -26.67
C THR A 688 8.28 -28.49 -25.68
N VAL A 689 9.01 -28.15 -24.60
CA VAL A 689 9.45 -29.14 -23.61
C VAL A 689 8.30 -29.81 -22.87
N PHE A 690 7.15 -29.15 -22.74
CA PHE A 690 5.97 -29.71 -22.09
C PHE A 690 4.94 -30.30 -23.06
N ALA A 691 4.96 -29.89 -24.34
CA ALA A 691 4.02 -30.36 -25.35
C ALA A 691 4.56 -31.52 -26.19
N ASP A 692 5.86 -31.52 -26.51
CA ASP A 692 6.56 -32.52 -27.32
C ASP A 692 8.02 -32.67 -26.83
N PRO A 693 8.23 -33.32 -25.66
CA PRO A 693 9.53 -33.37 -25.02
C PRO A 693 10.54 -34.17 -25.85
N THR A 694 11.66 -33.53 -26.21
CA THR A 694 12.82 -34.20 -26.80
C THR A 694 14.08 -33.92 -25.98
N PRO A 695 15.09 -34.83 -25.97
CA PRO A 695 16.36 -34.57 -25.31
C PRO A 695 17.01 -33.27 -25.79
N ALA A 696 16.93 -32.99 -27.09
CA ALA A 696 17.45 -31.77 -27.68
C ALA A 696 16.75 -30.50 -27.16
N ALA A 697 15.43 -30.48 -27.03
CA ALA A 697 14.71 -29.33 -26.48
C ALA A 697 15.04 -29.08 -25.01
N VAL A 698 15.13 -30.15 -24.21
CA VAL A 698 15.52 -30.09 -22.79
C VAL A 698 16.97 -29.62 -22.63
N ASP A 699 17.90 -30.12 -23.46
CA ASP A 699 19.29 -29.69 -23.45
C ASP A 699 19.44 -28.22 -23.84
N ARG A 700 18.64 -27.73 -24.80
CA ARG A 700 18.61 -26.31 -25.14
C ARG A 700 18.14 -25.45 -23.98
N LEU A 701 17.07 -25.83 -23.26
CA LEU A 701 16.64 -25.12 -22.05
C LEU A 701 17.75 -25.06 -20.99
N ARG A 702 18.45 -26.18 -20.80
CA ARG A 702 19.58 -26.28 -19.87
C ARG A 702 20.75 -25.38 -20.26
N GLN A 703 21.12 -25.36 -21.54
CA GLN A 703 22.29 -24.61 -22.01
C GLN A 703 22.00 -23.10 -22.13
N GLU A 704 20.88 -22.73 -22.75
CA GLU A 704 20.52 -21.34 -23.01
C GLU A 704 20.04 -20.62 -21.73
N TYR A 705 19.24 -21.29 -20.89
CA TYR A 705 18.56 -20.67 -19.75
C TYR A 705 18.92 -21.26 -18.39
N ARG A 706 19.85 -22.24 -18.33
CA ARG A 706 20.31 -22.88 -17.09
C ARG A 706 19.20 -23.57 -16.31
N VAL A 707 18.15 -24.03 -16.99
CA VAL A 707 17.07 -24.81 -16.36
C VAL A 707 17.64 -26.10 -15.78
N ARG A 708 17.32 -26.37 -14.51
CA ARG A 708 17.70 -27.59 -13.78
C ARG A 708 16.51 -28.46 -13.43
N TRP A 709 15.32 -27.88 -13.37
CA TRP A 709 14.11 -28.53 -12.90
C TRP A 709 12.97 -28.24 -13.85
N LEU A 710 12.18 -29.26 -14.16
CA LEU A 710 10.89 -29.13 -14.82
C LEU A 710 9.80 -29.41 -13.78
N VAL A 711 8.83 -28.52 -13.68
CA VAL A 711 7.69 -28.68 -12.78
C VAL A 711 6.44 -28.57 -13.61
N ALA A 712 5.67 -29.66 -13.69
CA ALA A 712 4.51 -29.76 -14.57
C ALA A 712 3.24 -29.87 -13.74
N ASP A 713 2.22 -29.08 -14.09
CA ASP A 713 0.83 -29.37 -13.77
C ASP A 713 0.33 -30.38 -14.82
N GLU A 714 0.17 -31.63 -14.42
CA GLU A 714 -0.11 -32.76 -15.31
C GLU A 714 -1.49 -32.62 -15.98
N ARG A 715 -2.39 -31.77 -15.45
CA ARG A 715 -3.68 -31.45 -16.08
C ARG A 715 -3.56 -30.73 -17.42
N TYR A 716 -2.42 -30.05 -17.65
CA TYR A 716 -2.14 -29.30 -18.87
C TYR A 716 -1.14 -30.00 -19.80
N LEU A 717 -0.74 -31.24 -19.51
CA LEU A 717 0.08 -32.02 -20.43
C LEU A 717 -0.80 -32.65 -21.52
N PRO A 718 -0.38 -32.65 -22.80
CA PRO A 718 -1.09 -33.37 -23.84
C PRO A 718 -1.14 -34.88 -23.55
N PRO A 719 -2.20 -35.60 -23.99
CA PRO A 719 -2.28 -37.04 -23.84
C PRO A 719 -1.08 -37.75 -24.48
N GLY A 720 -0.47 -38.70 -23.75
CA GLY A 720 0.68 -39.49 -24.22
C GLY A 720 2.05 -38.83 -24.02
N VAL A 721 2.11 -37.61 -23.48
CA VAL A 721 3.38 -36.96 -23.15
C VAL A 721 3.95 -37.48 -21.83
N HIS A 722 5.19 -37.96 -21.86
CA HIS A 722 5.90 -38.49 -20.70
C HIS A 722 7.24 -37.76 -20.48
N LEU A 723 7.25 -36.77 -19.58
CA LEU A 723 8.48 -36.02 -19.25
C LEU A 723 9.59 -36.90 -18.65
N GLY A 724 9.23 -38.06 -18.09
CA GLY A 724 10.17 -39.04 -17.55
C GLY A 724 11.17 -39.59 -18.57
N ASP A 725 10.84 -39.53 -19.87
CA ASP A 725 11.68 -40.05 -20.95
C ASP A 725 12.88 -39.14 -21.24
N VAL A 726 12.77 -37.86 -20.89
CA VAL A 726 13.79 -36.83 -21.17
C VAL A 726 14.36 -36.18 -19.90
N ALA A 727 13.71 -36.39 -18.75
CA ALA A 727 14.11 -35.83 -17.47
C ALA A 727 13.83 -36.80 -16.32
N GLY A 728 14.71 -36.84 -15.31
CA GLY A 728 14.60 -37.78 -14.21
C GLY A 728 13.46 -37.42 -13.26
N PHE A 729 12.46 -38.30 -13.11
CA PHE A 729 11.38 -38.13 -12.14
C PHE A 729 11.90 -38.04 -10.69
N ARG A 730 11.28 -37.16 -9.89
CA ARG A 730 11.67 -36.93 -8.49
C ARG A 730 10.51 -36.97 -7.51
N LEU A 731 9.39 -36.33 -7.82
CA LEU A 731 8.24 -36.25 -6.94
C LEU A 731 6.96 -36.07 -7.75
N ARG A 732 5.86 -36.67 -7.28
CA ARG A 732 4.50 -36.32 -7.65
C ARG A 732 3.71 -35.99 -6.39
N ALA A 733 2.93 -34.91 -6.40
CA ALA A 733 1.95 -34.62 -5.37
C ALA A 733 0.72 -33.96 -5.98
N GLY A 734 -0.45 -34.59 -5.84
CA GLY A 734 -1.68 -34.13 -6.47
C GLY A 734 -1.53 -34.07 -7.98
N ASP A 735 -1.82 -32.91 -8.55
CA ASP A 735 -1.79 -32.64 -9.99
C ASP A 735 -0.39 -32.23 -10.49
N TRP A 736 0.60 -32.16 -9.60
CA TRP A 736 1.94 -31.67 -9.94
C TRP A 736 3.01 -32.76 -9.88
N ALA A 737 3.95 -32.69 -10.82
CA ALA A 737 5.15 -33.52 -10.85
C ALA A 737 6.43 -32.69 -11.03
N VAL A 738 7.53 -33.19 -10.45
CA VAL A 738 8.87 -32.58 -10.51
C VAL A 738 9.84 -33.54 -11.19
N TYR A 739 10.58 -33.00 -12.15
CA TYR A 739 11.62 -33.71 -12.88
C TYR A 739 12.92 -32.93 -12.82
N GLN A 740 14.04 -33.65 -12.73
CA GLN A 740 15.37 -33.09 -12.79
C GLN A 740 15.94 -33.24 -14.20
N VAL A 741 16.39 -32.14 -14.77
CA VAL A 741 17.02 -32.13 -16.09
C VAL A 741 18.38 -32.85 -16.00
N PRO A 742 18.71 -33.75 -16.95
CA PRO A 742 20.00 -34.46 -16.95
C PRO A 742 21.19 -33.50 -16.91
N GLY A 743 22.26 -33.90 -16.22
CA GLY A 743 23.55 -33.22 -16.31
C GLY A 743 24.15 -33.36 -17.70
N PRO A 744 25.19 -32.57 -18.06
CA PRO A 744 25.99 -32.90 -19.23
C PRO A 744 26.47 -34.34 -19.11
N ALA A 745 26.33 -35.14 -20.18
CA ALA A 745 27.02 -36.43 -20.26
C ALA A 745 28.52 -36.15 -20.06
N SER A 746 29.08 -36.68 -18.97
CA SER A 746 30.50 -36.62 -18.65
C SER A 746 31.35 -37.50 -19.54
#